data_AF-A0A0E9NFH3-F1
#
_entry.id   AF-A0A0E9NFH3-F1
#
_cell.length_a   1.000
_cell.length_b   1.000
_cell.length_c   1.000
_cell.angle_alpha   90.00
_cell.angle_beta   90.00
_cell.angle_gamma   90.00
#
_symmetry.space_group_name_H-M   'P 1'
#
loop_
_entity.id
_entity.type
_entity.pdbx_description
1 polymer ?
#
loop_
_entity_poly.entity_id
_entity_poly.type
_entity_poly.pdbx_seq_one_letter_code
_entity_poly.pdbx_strand_id
1 'polypeptide(L)'
;MADQFDLRAELAAYLDDPSSVATQLDLSSASQKECDRYINTTIDTLSTSPEAIKNDEIFDVLKALLKNCAALTPTQMSKIMDLIVSSLQSETEILASDIEQPDPELLVLHRQICEMYAFLLQWVVIAADGAQAAKAVPARRGKTAKPKAAIEPTTWDSTSQVQAALDVVCRLLGLKLGRIWQTTSERDLFIGLFTRPIWLIAESEQRMKVVALRMRMYKVLCISIKHHGQAFAAQTSIVQALQYFEHLSEHTAEFLQILAEQYDYPQLAEEVVRELSSKEFAAADTKGPKSVATFVVKLSELLPRSVLKQMTSLARQLDSEAYAARNGVIEVCGNLIAYMSQQEQSDQAENHKTQINGFFDVLEERFLDINPYCRSKVCQVYTRLCDLETKFPKRKQIVADLAVRSLEDKSSNVRRNAIRLLTKLLSTHPFGLMHGGQLTQNEWIARLEQVNAELTALEPPVGTPGLAEKAPSTDVEDILDDATEASIMDVDMDDAGEEAPSTPRKKAPARDEEATPKAQQPKEVDQESLMRLQLTKRYYTEALRFIESLHEGSKVVAQLLASKNKSEIIEAMDFFVVADAYKLETSKLGIRKMLHLIWTKGNSDEGKGVQSHLIECYRGLFFEAPDHLSPNDAANFVARNMMSLTYGATLAELTSLEQLLSTMMKEGDYISDHVVQKLWQVYGVQRKEISKSQRRGAIIVLGMLGLANPEVIVNELETLLRVGLGLLGRTDLALAKYSCIALQRIQPNRKATQGQPDRATVAKLPNDHTVFSRLYSIVLMSSGSKEWFGVAEQAINAIYLLAEHPDIICGEAIRQKTRAVFQRTAQYHAEDAMEVEDGEQETVADTEASQDQSTTGLAQLLFIVGHVAIKQIVHIEATEREFKRRKANAAKKSAASAFSKGAPVEADELEAIGGTSEDDFTDAMAQIREHELLYGDKSLLARFGPMIADICQNNLVYKDKDLQSAAALALAKLMCVSSEFCERHLPLLLTILERSHDPITRSNVVIALGDMTVCFNHLVDENTDFLYRRLNDRDPSVTKTCLMTLTFLILAGQIKVRGQLAGMAKCLENSDKRIADLAKMFFTELATKDNAIYNGFTDIFSVLSADQEVSEDTFRRIVKFLMTFIEKEKHAKQLADKLVSRLPHCDSERAWNDVAYALSLLPHKNEDIQKTIAEGYKFAGVEA
;
A
#
# COMPACT_ATOMS: atom_id res chain seq x y z
N MET A 1 -17.80 64.91 -51.37
CA MET A 1 -17.18 63.60 -51.68
C MET A 1 -17.44 62.77 -50.44
N ALA A 2 -18.43 61.88 -50.50
CA ALA A 2 -18.77 61.00 -49.39
C ALA A 2 -17.62 60.01 -49.19
N ASP A 3 -17.11 59.90 -47.97
CA ASP A 3 -16.06 58.93 -47.65
C ASP A 3 -16.60 57.54 -47.92
N GLN A 4 -16.03 56.89 -48.93
CA GLN A 4 -16.37 55.52 -49.31
C GLN A 4 -15.88 54.60 -48.18
N PHE A 5 -16.77 53.80 -47.59
CA PHE A 5 -16.41 52.84 -46.52
C PHE A 5 -15.21 51.98 -46.94
N ASP A 6 -14.11 52.07 -46.18
CA ASP A 6 -12.91 51.26 -46.34
C ASP A 6 -12.73 50.37 -45.11
N LEU A 7 -12.99 49.08 -45.30
CA LEU A 7 -12.86 48.06 -44.25
C LEU A 7 -11.47 48.05 -43.61
N ARG A 8 -10.39 48.31 -44.38
CA ARG A 8 -9.02 48.29 -43.85
C ARG A 8 -8.78 49.43 -42.87
N ALA A 9 -9.23 50.63 -43.23
CA ALA A 9 -9.07 51.82 -42.39
C ALA A 9 -9.91 51.70 -41.10
N GLU A 10 -11.17 51.28 -41.22
CA GLU A 10 -12.07 51.10 -40.06
C GLU A 10 -11.60 49.97 -39.14
N LEU A 11 -11.13 48.85 -39.70
CA LEU A 11 -10.57 47.76 -38.89
C LEU A 11 -9.25 48.14 -38.22
N ALA A 12 -8.39 48.92 -38.89
CA ALA A 12 -7.15 49.41 -38.29
C ALA A 12 -7.43 50.35 -37.11
N ALA A 13 -8.39 51.27 -37.25
CA ALA A 13 -8.84 52.13 -36.15
C ALA A 13 -9.44 51.31 -35.00
N TYR A 14 -10.27 50.31 -35.31
CA TYR A 14 -10.87 49.43 -34.30
C TYR A 14 -9.83 48.61 -33.52
N LEU A 15 -8.80 48.09 -34.20
CA LEU A 15 -7.76 47.27 -33.57
C LEU A 15 -6.77 48.10 -32.73
N ASP A 16 -6.59 49.39 -33.03
CA ASP A 16 -5.78 50.29 -32.19
C ASP A 16 -6.53 50.63 -30.89
N ASP A 17 -7.76 51.13 -31.01
CA ASP A 17 -8.69 51.29 -29.90
C ASP A 17 -10.14 51.34 -30.43
N PRO A 18 -11.05 50.44 -29.99
CA PRO A 18 -12.47 50.51 -30.35
C PRO A 18 -13.12 51.88 -30.04
N SER A 19 -12.59 52.63 -29.07
CA SER A 19 -13.04 53.98 -28.73
C SER A 19 -12.51 55.07 -29.68
N SER A 20 -11.47 54.78 -30.45
CA SER A 20 -10.88 55.70 -31.43
C SER A 20 -11.62 55.72 -32.77
N VAL A 21 -12.50 54.74 -33.02
CA VAL A 21 -13.33 54.69 -34.23
C VAL A 21 -14.18 55.98 -34.32
N ALA A 22 -14.09 56.65 -35.46
CA ALA A 22 -14.76 57.92 -35.71
C ALA A 22 -16.28 57.71 -35.77
N THR A 23 -16.98 58.42 -34.89
CA THR A 23 -18.45 58.49 -34.86
C THR A 23 -18.89 59.95 -34.87
N GLN A 24 -19.88 60.30 -35.70
CA GLN A 24 -20.45 61.66 -35.75
C GLN A 24 -21.40 61.91 -34.58
N LEU A 25 -22.03 60.85 -34.07
CA LEU A 25 -22.89 60.86 -32.88
C LEU A 25 -22.11 60.51 -31.61
N ASP A 26 -22.18 61.34 -30.57
CA ASP A 26 -21.66 61.04 -29.22
C ASP A 26 -22.82 60.67 -28.27
N LEU A 27 -22.86 59.40 -27.86
CA LEU A 27 -23.87 58.84 -26.97
C LEU A 27 -23.36 58.65 -25.53
N SER A 28 -22.20 59.19 -25.17
CA SER A 28 -21.57 59.00 -23.84
C SER A 28 -22.43 59.47 -22.66
N SER A 29 -23.34 60.44 -22.88
CA SER A 29 -24.25 61.02 -21.87
C SER A 29 -25.73 60.72 -22.13
N ALA A 30 -26.05 59.89 -23.12
CA ALA A 30 -27.43 59.60 -23.51
C ALA A 30 -28.18 58.78 -22.46
N SER A 31 -29.46 59.08 -22.26
CA SER A 31 -30.34 58.33 -21.37
C SER A 31 -30.76 56.99 -22.00
N GLN A 32 -31.10 55.99 -21.17
CA GLN A 32 -31.54 54.67 -21.67
C GLN A 32 -32.72 54.76 -22.65
N LYS A 33 -33.63 55.74 -22.47
CA LYS A 33 -34.77 55.98 -23.36
C LYS A 33 -34.36 56.54 -24.73
N GLU A 34 -33.31 57.36 -24.77
CA GLU A 34 -32.78 57.89 -26.02
C GLU A 34 -32.10 56.77 -26.81
N CYS A 35 -31.31 55.91 -26.14
CA CYS A 35 -30.76 54.71 -26.76
C CYS A 35 -31.85 53.79 -27.32
N ASP A 36 -32.94 53.56 -26.60
CA ASP A 36 -34.09 52.77 -27.10
C ASP A 36 -34.75 53.41 -28.33
N ARG A 37 -34.84 54.73 -28.39
CA ARG A 37 -35.39 55.44 -29.55
C ARG A 37 -34.52 55.26 -30.78
N TYR A 38 -33.19 55.41 -30.64
CA TYR A 38 -32.24 55.17 -31.73
C TYR A 38 -32.31 53.72 -32.20
N ILE A 39 -32.27 52.75 -31.27
CA ILE A 39 -32.37 51.31 -31.59
C ILE A 39 -33.66 50.99 -32.36
N ASN A 40 -34.83 51.43 -31.88
CA ASN A 40 -36.10 51.11 -32.55
C ASN A 40 -36.20 51.77 -33.94
N THR A 41 -35.72 53.00 -34.11
CA THR A 41 -35.70 53.69 -35.41
C THR A 41 -34.79 52.95 -36.41
N THR A 42 -33.64 52.47 -35.95
CA THR A 42 -32.73 51.65 -36.76
C THR A 42 -33.32 50.29 -37.09
N ILE A 43 -34.05 49.65 -36.16
CA ILE A 43 -34.78 48.39 -36.41
C ILE A 43 -35.83 48.56 -37.51
N ASP A 44 -36.68 49.60 -37.41
CA ASP A 44 -37.76 49.84 -38.39
C ASP A 44 -37.19 50.06 -39.81
N THR A 45 -36.00 50.65 -39.91
CA THR A 45 -35.36 50.95 -41.21
C THR A 45 -34.62 49.74 -41.79
N LEU A 46 -33.83 49.02 -40.99
CA LEU A 46 -33.06 47.86 -41.48
C LEU A 46 -33.93 46.61 -41.68
N SER A 47 -35.06 46.49 -40.98
CA SER A 47 -36.01 45.39 -41.18
C SER A 47 -36.77 45.46 -42.51
N THR A 48 -36.86 46.66 -43.11
CA THR A 48 -37.54 46.87 -44.40
C THR A 48 -36.60 46.75 -45.60
N SER A 49 -35.32 47.14 -45.46
CA SER A 49 -34.29 46.89 -46.47
C SER A 49 -32.89 46.75 -45.83
N PRO A 50 -32.19 45.61 -46.00
CA PRO A 50 -30.81 45.43 -45.53
C PRO A 50 -29.81 46.42 -46.17
N GLU A 51 -30.09 46.88 -47.39
CA GLU A 51 -29.23 47.83 -48.11
C GLU A 51 -29.17 49.21 -47.43
N ALA A 52 -30.14 49.53 -46.56
CA ALA A 52 -30.21 50.79 -45.86
C ALA A 52 -29.02 51.03 -44.91
N ILE A 53 -28.22 50.01 -44.60
CA ILE A 53 -26.98 50.15 -43.82
C ILE A 53 -25.96 51.09 -44.47
N LYS A 54 -26.03 51.28 -45.80
CA LYS A 54 -25.15 52.20 -46.55
C LYS A 54 -25.43 53.67 -46.24
N ASN A 55 -26.56 53.99 -45.60
CA ASN A 55 -26.79 55.34 -45.11
C ASN A 55 -25.85 55.63 -43.93
N ASP A 56 -24.94 56.59 -44.11
CA ASP A 56 -23.95 57.01 -43.12
C ASP A 56 -24.58 57.28 -41.75
N GLU A 57 -25.79 57.84 -41.69
CA GLU A 57 -26.50 58.11 -40.43
C GLU A 57 -26.86 56.82 -39.66
N ILE A 58 -27.28 55.77 -40.37
CA ILE A 58 -27.71 54.50 -39.75
C ILE A 58 -26.48 53.70 -39.30
N PHE A 59 -25.44 53.67 -40.13
CA PHE A 59 -24.19 53.01 -39.79
C PHE A 59 -23.49 53.69 -38.62
N ASP A 60 -23.46 55.03 -38.59
CA ASP A 60 -22.87 55.80 -37.50
C ASP A 60 -23.62 55.63 -36.17
N VAL A 61 -24.97 55.55 -36.20
CA VAL A 61 -25.77 55.24 -35.00
C VAL A 61 -25.38 53.88 -34.41
N LEU A 62 -25.22 52.84 -35.24
CA LEU A 62 -24.81 51.51 -34.76
C LEU A 62 -23.37 51.52 -34.22
N LYS A 63 -22.44 52.22 -34.88
CA LYS A 63 -21.07 52.42 -34.36
C LYS A 63 -21.08 53.14 -33.01
N ALA A 64 -21.85 54.23 -32.88
CA ALA A 64 -21.96 55.01 -31.64
C ALA A 64 -22.57 54.20 -30.49
N LEU A 65 -23.58 53.36 -30.77
CA LEU A 65 -24.17 52.45 -29.77
C LEU A 65 -23.16 51.39 -29.31
N LEU A 66 -22.40 50.79 -30.22
CA LEU A 66 -21.39 49.77 -29.89
C LEU A 66 -20.16 50.35 -29.17
N LYS A 67 -19.77 51.57 -29.52
CA LYS A 67 -18.73 52.33 -28.82
C LYS A 67 -19.09 52.59 -27.36
N ASN A 68 -20.38 52.79 -27.06
CA ASN A 68 -20.88 52.95 -25.69
C ASN A 68 -21.53 51.67 -25.11
N CYS A 69 -21.07 50.48 -25.53
CA CYS A 69 -21.67 49.21 -25.12
C CYS A 69 -21.76 48.99 -23.59
N ALA A 70 -20.83 49.56 -22.80
CA ALA A 70 -20.82 49.44 -21.35
C ALA A 70 -22.01 50.16 -20.67
N ALA A 71 -22.58 51.18 -21.31
CA ALA A 71 -23.74 51.92 -20.80
C ALA A 71 -25.08 51.29 -21.22
N LEU A 72 -25.08 50.31 -22.13
CA LEU A 72 -26.28 49.67 -22.64
C LEU A 72 -26.81 48.61 -21.67
N THR A 73 -28.15 48.51 -21.63
CA THR A 73 -28.81 47.42 -20.89
C THR A 73 -28.67 46.10 -21.67
N PRO A 74 -28.75 44.93 -20.98
CA PRO A 74 -28.62 43.65 -21.67
C PRO A 74 -29.74 43.40 -22.70
N THR A 75 -30.94 43.94 -22.46
CA THR A 75 -32.05 43.90 -23.41
C THR A 75 -31.78 44.74 -24.66
N GLN A 76 -31.09 45.89 -24.53
CA GLN A 76 -30.67 46.71 -25.65
C GLN A 76 -29.59 46.03 -26.48
N MET A 77 -28.58 45.42 -25.83
CA MET A 77 -27.56 44.63 -26.52
C MET A 77 -28.15 43.43 -27.25
N SER A 78 -29.10 42.72 -26.65
CA SER A 78 -29.84 41.64 -27.31
C SER A 78 -30.51 42.13 -28.60
N LYS A 79 -31.24 43.24 -28.56
CA LYS A 79 -31.92 43.80 -29.74
C LYS A 79 -30.95 44.19 -30.85
N ILE A 80 -29.81 44.81 -30.50
CA ILE A 80 -28.78 45.21 -31.48
C ILE A 80 -28.18 43.96 -32.14
N MET A 81 -27.88 42.93 -31.34
CA MET A 81 -27.32 41.68 -31.84
C MET A 81 -28.31 40.96 -32.77
N ASP A 82 -29.57 40.81 -32.35
CA ASP A 82 -30.61 40.16 -33.15
C ASP A 82 -30.88 40.95 -34.46
N LEU A 83 -30.81 42.28 -34.42
CA LEU A 83 -30.95 43.14 -35.60
C LEU A 83 -29.83 42.91 -36.62
N ILE A 84 -28.58 42.91 -36.17
CA ILE A 84 -27.42 42.72 -37.05
C ILE A 84 -27.43 41.29 -37.64
N VAL A 85 -27.74 40.29 -36.82
CA VAL A 85 -27.82 38.89 -37.26
C VAL A 85 -28.95 38.67 -38.27
N SER A 86 -30.15 39.20 -38.02
CA SER A 86 -31.29 39.09 -38.94
C SER A 86 -31.09 39.86 -40.24
N SER A 87 -30.48 41.05 -40.18
CA SER A 87 -30.18 41.84 -41.37
C SER A 87 -29.11 41.18 -42.23
N LEU A 88 -28.04 40.65 -41.61
CA LEU A 88 -27.01 39.88 -42.31
C LEU A 88 -27.58 38.59 -42.91
N GLN A 89 -28.53 37.94 -42.23
CA GLN A 89 -29.21 36.77 -42.76
C GLN A 89 -29.99 37.11 -44.03
N SER A 90 -30.80 38.18 -44.01
CA SER A 90 -31.56 38.64 -45.17
C SER A 90 -30.64 38.96 -46.35
N GLU A 91 -29.55 39.70 -46.08
CA GLU A 91 -28.55 40.02 -47.10
C GLU A 91 -27.88 38.76 -47.67
N THR A 92 -27.59 37.76 -46.82
CA THR A 92 -27.01 36.48 -47.26
C THR A 92 -27.95 35.72 -48.19
N GLU A 93 -29.27 35.78 -47.94
CA GLU A 93 -30.30 35.12 -48.76
C GLU A 93 -30.46 35.83 -50.12
N ILE A 94 -30.43 37.17 -50.14
CA ILE A 94 -30.42 37.98 -51.38
C ILE A 94 -29.15 37.68 -52.19
N LEU A 95 -27.99 37.76 -51.54
CA LEU A 95 -26.71 37.49 -52.17
C LEU A 95 -26.63 36.05 -52.73
N ALA A 96 -27.23 35.07 -52.06
CA ALA A 96 -27.25 33.68 -52.55
C ALA A 96 -27.98 33.56 -53.90
N SER A 97 -29.09 34.30 -54.10
CA SER A 97 -29.82 34.37 -55.37
C SER A 97 -28.98 35.05 -56.45
N ASP A 98 -28.35 36.17 -56.13
CA ASP A 98 -27.68 37.02 -57.12
C ASP A 98 -26.29 36.49 -57.53
N ILE A 99 -25.69 35.59 -56.74
CA ILE A 99 -24.50 34.83 -57.14
C ILE A 99 -24.78 33.86 -58.31
N GLU A 100 -26.02 33.38 -58.45
CA GLU A 100 -26.41 32.48 -59.54
C GLU A 100 -26.59 33.22 -60.88
N GLN A 101 -26.98 34.50 -60.82
CA GLN A 101 -27.12 35.40 -61.98
C GLN A 101 -26.29 36.69 -61.77
N PRO A 102 -24.96 36.63 -62.00
CA PRO A 102 -24.05 37.67 -61.55
C PRO A 102 -24.20 38.97 -62.38
N ASP A 103 -24.72 40.02 -61.74
CA ASP A 103 -24.56 41.40 -62.19
C ASP A 103 -23.34 42.04 -61.48
N PRO A 104 -22.28 42.45 -62.22
CA PRO A 104 -21.08 43.00 -61.62
C PRO A 104 -21.31 44.28 -60.81
N GLU A 105 -22.32 45.10 -61.10
CA GLU A 105 -22.62 46.30 -60.32
C GLU A 105 -23.27 45.96 -58.97
N LEU A 106 -24.21 45.01 -58.96
CA LEU A 106 -24.86 44.51 -57.75
C LEU A 106 -23.89 43.74 -56.85
N LEU A 107 -22.96 42.95 -57.41
CA LEU A 107 -21.97 42.23 -56.62
C LEU A 107 -21.01 43.16 -55.84
N VAL A 108 -20.65 44.31 -56.42
CA VAL A 108 -19.84 45.31 -55.72
C VAL A 108 -20.63 45.96 -54.57
N LEU A 109 -21.94 46.15 -54.76
CA LEU A 109 -22.84 46.66 -53.73
C LEU A 109 -22.98 45.66 -52.56
N HIS A 110 -23.29 44.40 -52.85
CA HIS A 110 -23.38 43.35 -51.83
C HIS A 110 -22.06 43.14 -51.08
N ARG A 111 -20.91 43.27 -51.77
CA ARG A 111 -19.59 43.23 -51.13
C ARG A 111 -19.48 44.26 -50.01
N GLN A 112 -19.79 45.53 -50.31
CA GLN A 112 -19.69 46.62 -49.33
C GLN A 112 -20.66 46.41 -48.16
N ILE A 113 -21.91 46.01 -48.44
CA ILE A 113 -22.94 45.76 -47.42
C ILE A 113 -22.50 44.61 -46.49
N CYS A 114 -22.01 43.51 -47.06
CA CYS A 114 -21.49 42.38 -46.28
C CYS A 114 -20.30 42.78 -45.40
N GLU A 115 -19.36 43.58 -45.91
CA GLU A 115 -18.20 44.07 -45.14
C GLU A 115 -18.64 44.96 -43.96
N MET A 116 -19.63 45.84 -44.16
CA MET A 116 -20.19 46.69 -43.10
C MET A 116 -20.88 45.85 -42.01
N TYR A 117 -21.72 44.88 -42.39
CA TYR A 117 -22.37 44.00 -41.42
C TYR A 117 -21.39 43.05 -40.72
N ALA A 118 -20.37 42.55 -41.42
CA ALA A 118 -19.34 41.70 -40.83
C ALA A 118 -18.51 42.46 -39.79
N PHE A 119 -18.16 43.72 -40.07
CA PHE A 119 -17.47 44.59 -39.12
C PHE A 119 -18.31 44.85 -37.86
N LEU A 120 -19.59 45.19 -38.04
CA LEU A 120 -20.51 45.38 -36.91
C LEU A 120 -20.71 44.09 -36.11
N LEU A 121 -20.86 42.95 -36.79
CA LEU A 121 -21.02 41.65 -36.12
C LEU A 121 -19.80 41.30 -35.26
N GLN A 122 -18.59 41.48 -35.80
CA GLN A 122 -17.35 41.31 -35.04
C GLN A 122 -17.39 42.15 -33.75
N TRP A 123 -17.71 43.43 -33.86
CA TRP A 123 -17.72 44.34 -32.72
C TRP A 123 -18.76 43.95 -31.68
N VAL A 124 -20.00 43.62 -32.10
CA VAL A 124 -21.07 43.21 -31.18
C VAL A 124 -20.72 41.92 -30.45
N VAL A 125 -20.16 40.93 -31.14
CA VAL A 125 -19.80 39.64 -30.56
C VAL A 125 -18.69 39.82 -29.51
N ILE A 126 -17.65 40.60 -29.81
CA ILE A 126 -16.58 40.91 -28.86
C ILE A 126 -17.11 41.72 -27.67
N ALA A 127 -17.97 42.71 -27.91
CA ALA A 127 -18.58 43.52 -26.85
C ALA A 127 -19.50 42.70 -25.94
N ALA A 128 -20.27 41.76 -26.51
CA ALA A 128 -21.14 40.86 -25.77
C ALA A 128 -20.35 39.90 -24.87
N ASP A 129 -19.15 39.47 -25.32
CA ASP A 129 -18.28 38.62 -24.50
C ASP A 129 -17.55 39.42 -23.41
N GLY A 130 -17.06 40.63 -23.74
CA GLY A 130 -16.45 41.55 -22.77
C GLY A 130 -17.41 41.98 -21.64
N ALA A 131 -18.69 42.20 -21.96
CA ALA A 131 -19.72 42.54 -20.97
C ALA A 131 -20.02 41.39 -19.99
N GLN A 132 -19.83 40.13 -20.41
CA GLN A 132 -19.91 38.96 -19.53
C GLN A 132 -18.62 38.77 -18.72
N ALA A 133 -17.44 38.98 -19.32
CA ALA A 133 -16.14 38.83 -18.65
C ALA A 133 -15.94 39.84 -17.50
N ALA A 134 -16.41 41.08 -17.62
CA ALA A 134 -16.31 42.12 -16.59
C ALA A 134 -17.00 41.77 -15.26
N LYS A 135 -17.89 40.76 -15.25
CA LYS A 135 -18.61 40.29 -14.04
C LYS A 135 -18.05 38.98 -13.47
N ALA A 136 -17.04 38.38 -14.10
CA ALA A 136 -16.42 37.11 -13.70
C ALA A 136 -15.18 37.28 -12.79
N VAL A 137 -14.88 38.49 -12.28
CA VAL A 137 -13.80 38.70 -11.31
C VAL A 137 -14.20 38.10 -9.96
N PRO A 138 -13.46 37.10 -9.41
CA PRO A 138 -13.84 36.47 -8.16
C PRO A 138 -13.58 37.43 -7.00
N ALA A 139 -14.64 37.78 -6.27
CA ALA A 139 -14.53 38.46 -4.98
C ALA A 139 -13.57 37.67 -4.06
N ARG A 140 -12.55 38.34 -3.55
CA ARG A 140 -11.58 37.81 -2.58
C ARG A 140 -12.31 37.04 -1.47
N ARG A 141 -11.96 35.75 -1.31
CA ARG A 141 -12.43 34.86 -0.23
C ARG A 141 -12.01 35.41 1.14
N GLY A 142 -12.91 36.12 1.80
CA GLY A 142 -12.95 36.27 3.26
C GLY A 142 -13.96 35.29 3.84
N LYS A 143 -13.54 34.45 4.78
CA LYS A 143 -14.40 33.46 5.46
C LYS A 143 -15.47 34.14 6.34
N THR A 144 -16.59 33.42 6.48
CA THR A 144 -17.71 33.53 7.45
C THR A 144 -18.80 34.60 7.24
N ALA A 145 -19.86 34.24 6.53
CA ALA A 145 -21.27 34.52 6.90
C ALA A 145 -22.25 33.64 6.07
N LYS A 146 -23.30 33.11 6.70
CA LYS A 146 -24.37 32.27 6.09
C LYS A 146 -25.15 33.04 5.01
N PRO A 147 -25.68 32.38 3.95
CA PRO A 147 -26.37 33.08 2.88
C PRO A 147 -27.80 33.45 3.32
N LYS A 148 -28.13 34.74 3.25
CA LYS A 148 -29.50 35.20 3.09
C LYS A 148 -29.82 35.15 1.59
N ALA A 149 -31.02 34.68 1.25
CA ALA A 149 -31.55 34.59 -0.10
C ALA A 149 -31.31 35.92 -0.86
N ALA A 150 -30.42 35.87 -1.85
CA ALA A 150 -30.17 36.97 -2.75
C ALA A 150 -31.11 36.82 -3.95
N ILE A 151 -31.80 37.91 -4.24
CA ILE A 151 -32.55 38.17 -5.47
C ILE A 151 -31.67 37.78 -6.67
N GLU A 152 -32.17 36.92 -7.56
CA GLU A 152 -31.47 36.57 -8.79
C GLU A 152 -31.16 37.84 -9.59
N PRO A 153 -29.88 38.18 -9.83
CA PRO A 153 -29.56 39.14 -10.86
C PRO A 153 -29.85 38.44 -12.20
N THR A 154 -30.75 39.01 -12.99
CA THR A 154 -31.03 38.61 -14.36
C THR A 154 -29.72 38.55 -15.15
N THR A 155 -29.17 37.36 -15.30
CA THR A 155 -27.96 37.06 -16.04
C THR A 155 -28.33 37.04 -17.52
N TRP A 156 -27.87 38.05 -18.27
CA TRP A 156 -27.99 38.02 -19.72
C TRP A 156 -27.05 36.97 -20.28
N ASP A 157 -27.61 35.87 -20.74
CA ASP A 157 -26.89 34.82 -21.44
C ASP A 157 -26.90 35.10 -22.95
N SER A 158 -25.78 35.64 -23.47
CA SER A 158 -25.61 35.90 -24.90
C SER A 158 -25.30 34.64 -25.72
N THR A 159 -25.20 33.46 -25.09
CA THR A 159 -24.79 32.21 -25.76
C THR A 159 -25.71 31.82 -26.91
N SER A 160 -27.03 31.93 -26.74
CA SER A 160 -28.01 31.59 -27.80
C SER A 160 -27.91 32.53 -29.01
N GLN A 161 -27.63 33.81 -28.77
CA GLN A 161 -27.52 34.83 -29.81
C GLN A 161 -26.22 34.70 -30.60
N VAL A 162 -25.12 34.40 -29.91
CA VAL A 162 -23.85 34.06 -30.56
C VAL A 162 -24.01 32.78 -31.40
N GLN A 163 -24.75 31.78 -30.93
CA GLN A 163 -25.05 30.59 -31.73
C GLN A 163 -25.83 30.93 -33.01
N ALA A 164 -26.85 31.78 -32.92
CA ALA A 164 -27.61 32.23 -34.08
C ALA A 164 -26.73 33.03 -35.06
N ALA A 165 -25.86 33.89 -34.55
CA ALA A 165 -24.88 34.62 -35.36
C ALA A 165 -23.96 33.67 -36.14
N LEU A 166 -23.39 32.66 -35.47
CA LEU A 166 -22.52 31.67 -36.10
C LEU A 166 -23.24 30.83 -37.18
N ASP A 167 -24.55 30.60 -37.04
CA ASP A 167 -25.35 29.91 -38.06
C ASP A 167 -25.55 30.74 -39.33
N VAL A 168 -25.73 32.05 -39.17
CA VAL A 168 -25.80 32.98 -40.31
C VAL A 168 -24.43 33.06 -40.99
N VAL A 169 -23.35 33.17 -40.21
CA VAL A 169 -21.97 33.15 -40.72
C VAL A 169 -21.68 31.84 -41.48
N CYS A 170 -22.13 30.68 -40.97
CA CYS A 170 -22.00 29.41 -41.69
C CYS A 170 -22.70 29.43 -43.06
N ARG A 171 -23.90 30.02 -43.15
CA ARG A 171 -24.64 30.15 -44.41
C ARG A 171 -23.91 31.07 -45.39
N LEU A 172 -23.42 32.20 -44.91
CA LEU A 172 -22.66 33.16 -45.71
C LEU A 172 -21.34 32.55 -46.24
N LEU A 173 -20.57 31.90 -45.38
CA LEU A 173 -19.33 31.22 -45.77
C LEU A 173 -19.58 29.99 -46.65
N GLY A 174 -20.80 29.44 -46.68
CA GLY A 174 -21.19 28.39 -47.61
C GLY A 174 -21.31 28.86 -49.07
N LEU A 175 -21.38 30.17 -49.30
CA LEU A 175 -21.44 30.75 -50.64
C LEU A 175 -20.06 30.76 -51.32
N LYS A 176 -20.04 30.85 -52.66
CA LYS A 176 -18.80 30.92 -53.46
C LYS A 176 -18.18 32.33 -53.42
N LEU A 177 -17.68 32.73 -52.24
CA LEU A 177 -17.15 34.07 -51.97
C LEU A 177 -16.03 34.52 -52.93
N GLY A 178 -15.30 33.59 -53.55
CA GLY A 178 -14.30 33.91 -54.57
C GLY A 178 -14.85 34.61 -55.83
N ARG A 179 -16.17 34.64 -56.04
CA ARG A 179 -16.81 35.43 -57.11
C ARG A 179 -17.03 36.89 -56.73
N ILE A 180 -17.08 37.20 -55.43
CA ILE A 180 -17.37 38.54 -54.88
C ILE A 180 -16.06 39.23 -54.50
N TRP A 181 -15.20 38.53 -53.76
CA TRP A 181 -13.86 38.98 -53.42
C TRP A 181 -12.87 38.33 -54.39
N GLN A 182 -12.49 39.09 -55.43
CA GLN A 182 -11.59 38.61 -56.49
C GLN A 182 -10.14 38.46 -56.02
N THR A 183 -9.72 39.29 -55.06
CA THR A 183 -8.36 39.22 -54.49
C THR A 183 -8.36 38.37 -53.23
N THR A 184 -7.33 37.53 -53.07
CA THR A 184 -7.17 36.69 -51.88
C THR A 184 -7.02 37.54 -50.61
N SER A 185 -6.28 38.65 -50.69
CA SER A 185 -6.07 39.55 -49.54
C SER A 185 -7.36 40.18 -49.01
N GLU A 186 -8.29 40.61 -49.88
CA GLU A 186 -9.58 41.16 -49.43
C GLU A 186 -10.48 40.08 -48.83
N ARG A 187 -10.50 38.90 -49.46
CA ARG A 187 -11.26 37.75 -48.95
C ARG A 187 -10.75 37.31 -47.58
N ASP A 188 -9.44 37.27 -47.39
CA ASP A 188 -8.82 36.86 -46.13
C ASP A 188 -9.08 37.87 -45.01
N LEU A 189 -9.09 39.16 -45.34
CA LEU A 189 -9.48 40.22 -44.42
C LEU A 189 -10.94 40.06 -43.98
N PHE A 190 -11.84 39.83 -44.94
CA PHE A 190 -13.26 39.65 -44.68
C PHE A 190 -13.55 38.42 -43.81
N ILE A 191 -12.98 37.26 -44.15
CA ILE A 191 -13.15 36.03 -43.34
C ILE A 191 -12.52 36.19 -41.96
N GLY A 192 -11.40 36.91 -41.88
CA GLY A 192 -10.74 37.27 -40.64
C GLY A 192 -11.65 37.98 -39.63
N LEU A 193 -12.67 38.70 -40.10
CA LEU A 193 -13.66 39.36 -39.24
C LEU A 193 -14.51 38.35 -38.44
N PHE A 194 -14.72 37.15 -38.97
CA PHE A 194 -15.49 36.10 -38.31
C PHE A 194 -14.61 35.15 -37.51
N THR A 195 -13.43 34.81 -38.01
CA THR A 195 -12.55 33.83 -37.34
C THR A 195 -11.87 34.41 -36.10
N ARG A 196 -11.47 35.70 -36.11
CA ARG A 196 -10.82 36.33 -34.95
C ARG A 196 -11.71 36.35 -33.69
N PRO A 197 -12.99 36.77 -33.76
CA PRO A 197 -13.89 36.69 -32.61
C PRO A 197 -14.11 35.26 -32.10
N ILE A 198 -14.13 34.27 -33.00
CA ILE A 198 -14.29 32.86 -32.60
C ILE A 198 -13.09 32.39 -31.76
N TRP A 199 -11.87 32.72 -32.17
CA TRP A 199 -10.68 32.41 -31.37
C TRP A 199 -10.71 33.12 -30.02
N LEU A 200 -11.17 34.38 -29.97
CA LEU A 200 -11.32 35.13 -28.73
C LEU A 200 -12.38 34.50 -27.78
N ILE A 201 -13.52 34.06 -28.32
CA ILE A 201 -14.53 33.33 -27.54
C ILE A 201 -13.96 32.02 -26.98
N ALA A 202 -13.07 31.35 -27.74
CA ALA A 202 -12.44 30.10 -27.31
C ALA A 202 -11.49 30.29 -26.12
N GLU A 203 -10.96 31.49 -25.89
CA GLU A 203 -10.13 31.81 -24.73
C GLU A 203 -10.92 31.64 -23.41
N SER A 204 -12.25 31.78 -23.45
CA SER A 204 -13.12 31.57 -22.29
C SER A 204 -13.44 30.08 -22.06
N GLU A 205 -12.93 29.54 -20.95
CA GLU A 205 -13.19 28.14 -20.54
C GLU A 205 -14.70 27.85 -20.38
N GLN A 206 -15.48 28.82 -19.92
CA GLN A 206 -16.92 28.65 -19.72
C GLN A 206 -17.68 28.48 -21.04
N ARG A 207 -17.28 29.22 -22.08
CA ARG A 207 -17.89 29.12 -23.41
C ARG A 207 -17.56 27.79 -24.08
N MET A 208 -16.32 27.32 -23.95
CA MET A 208 -15.87 26.05 -24.53
C MET A 208 -16.55 24.81 -23.91
N LYS A 209 -17.05 24.91 -22.67
CA LYS A 209 -17.88 23.85 -22.03
C LYS A 209 -19.26 23.70 -22.69
N VAL A 210 -19.79 24.74 -23.35
CA VAL A 210 -21.08 24.68 -24.02
C VAL A 210 -20.93 23.97 -25.37
N VAL A 211 -21.26 22.68 -25.41
CA VAL A 211 -21.10 21.80 -26.59
C VAL A 211 -21.76 22.39 -27.84
N ALA A 212 -22.98 22.92 -27.73
CA ALA A 212 -23.71 23.48 -28.88
C ALA A 212 -22.99 24.71 -29.49
N LEU A 213 -22.43 25.59 -28.65
CA LEU A 213 -21.65 26.74 -29.12
C LEU A 213 -20.35 26.27 -29.77
N ARG A 214 -19.62 25.38 -29.09
CA ARG A 214 -18.36 24.80 -29.56
C ARG A 214 -18.49 24.16 -30.94
N MET A 215 -19.54 23.37 -31.17
CA MET A 215 -19.76 22.72 -32.48
C MET A 215 -20.06 23.73 -33.60
N ARG A 216 -20.77 24.83 -33.32
CA ARG A 216 -20.98 25.90 -34.31
C ARG A 216 -19.69 26.66 -34.61
N MET A 217 -18.87 26.93 -33.60
CA MET A 217 -17.52 27.51 -33.77
C MET A 217 -16.66 26.62 -34.67
N TYR A 218 -16.63 25.31 -34.41
CA TYR A 218 -15.91 24.35 -35.24
C TYR A 218 -16.41 24.33 -36.67
N LYS A 219 -17.73 24.36 -36.89
CA LYS A 219 -18.33 24.39 -38.22
C LYS A 219 -17.88 25.62 -39.02
N VAL A 220 -17.93 26.81 -38.42
CA VAL A 220 -17.45 28.04 -39.08
C VAL A 220 -15.97 27.92 -39.44
N LEU A 221 -15.12 27.50 -38.50
CA LEU A 221 -13.68 27.35 -38.75
C LEU A 221 -13.39 26.30 -39.84
N CYS A 222 -14.09 25.17 -39.85
CA CYS A 222 -13.90 24.12 -40.84
C CYS A 222 -14.25 24.59 -42.26
N ILE A 223 -15.37 25.30 -42.42
CA ILE A 223 -15.78 25.88 -43.73
C ILE A 223 -14.74 26.90 -44.19
N SER A 224 -14.30 27.80 -43.30
CA SER A 224 -13.25 28.80 -43.60
C SER A 224 -11.94 28.17 -44.07
N ILE A 225 -11.51 27.09 -43.45
CA ILE A 225 -10.27 26.40 -43.80
C ILE A 225 -10.42 25.65 -45.13
N LYS A 226 -11.45 24.80 -45.25
CA LYS A 226 -11.63 23.91 -46.41
C LYS A 226 -11.94 24.67 -47.70
N HIS A 227 -12.85 25.65 -47.64
CA HIS A 227 -13.38 26.30 -48.84
C HIS A 227 -12.69 27.62 -49.19
N HIS A 228 -12.09 28.30 -48.21
CA HIS A 228 -11.56 29.66 -48.42
C HIS A 228 -10.06 29.85 -48.17
N GLY A 229 -9.34 28.79 -47.79
CA GLY A 229 -7.87 28.81 -47.73
C GLY A 229 -7.27 29.42 -46.47
N GLN A 230 -8.00 29.44 -45.35
CA GLN A 230 -7.57 30.02 -44.06
C GLN A 230 -6.72 29.08 -43.18
N ALA A 231 -6.08 28.07 -43.76
CA ALA A 231 -5.34 27.05 -43.02
C ALA A 231 -4.17 27.62 -42.21
N PHE A 232 -3.34 28.49 -42.81
CA PHE A 232 -2.16 29.07 -42.15
C PHE A 232 -2.52 29.98 -40.97
N ALA A 233 -3.58 30.78 -41.10
CA ALA A 233 -4.09 31.62 -40.01
C ALA A 233 -4.59 30.75 -38.85
N ALA A 234 -5.36 29.70 -39.15
CA ALA A 234 -5.82 28.75 -38.14
C ALA A 234 -4.67 28.01 -37.45
N GLN A 235 -3.65 27.59 -38.20
CA GLN A 235 -2.44 26.97 -37.65
C GLN A 235 -1.78 27.86 -36.59
N THR A 236 -1.55 29.13 -36.93
CA THR A 236 -0.93 30.11 -36.03
C THR A 236 -1.77 30.31 -34.76
N SER A 237 -3.09 30.46 -34.91
CA SER A 237 -4.01 30.62 -33.78
C SER A 237 -4.09 29.39 -32.88
N ILE A 238 -4.10 28.17 -33.43
CA ILE A 238 -4.09 26.92 -32.65
C ILE A 238 -2.79 26.82 -31.85
N VAL A 239 -1.67 27.07 -32.50
CA VAL A 239 -0.35 26.99 -31.87
C VAL A 239 -0.21 28.04 -30.76
N GLN A 240 -0.73 29.25 -30.97
CA GLN A 240 -0.80 30.29 -29.94
C GLN A 240 -1.73 29.88 -28.78
N ALA A 241 -2.91 29.36 -29.10
CA ALA A 241 -3.90 28.91 -28.11
C ALA A 241 -3.31 27.85 -27.17
N LEU A 242 -2.59 26.87 -27.72
CA LEU A 242 -1.94 25.82 -26.94
C LEU A 242 -0.83 26.34 -26.03
N GLN A 243 -0.16 27.45 -26.36
CA GLN A 243 0.88 28.03 -25.53
C GLN A 243 0.32 28.78 -24.32
N TYR A 244 -0.81 29.48 -24.49
CA TYR A 244 -1.35 30.38 -23.47
C TYR A 244 -2.48 29.77 -22.64
N PHE A 245 -3.22 28.79 -23.18
CA PHE A 245 -4.46 28.28 -22.58
C PHE A 245 -4.47 26.75 -22.47
N GLU A 246 -4.39 26.24 -21.23
CA GLU A 246 -4.36 24.79 -20.97
C GLU A 246 -5.66 24.08 -21.37
N HIS A 247 -6.82 24.72 -21.19
CA HIS A 247 -8.14 24.11 -21.48
C HIS A 247 -8.40 23.87 -22.96
N LEU A 248 -7.66 24.54 -23.86
CA LEU A 248 -7.82 24.38 -25.29
C LEU A 248 -7.11 23.14 -25.86
N SER A 249 -6.29 22.46 -25.06
CA SER A 249 -5.53 21.27 -25.48
C SER A 249 -6.44 20.17 -26.05
N GLU A 250 -7.47 19.77 -25.32
CA GLU A 250 -8.38 18.70 -25.76
C GLU A 250 -9.32 19.19 -26.86
N HIS A 251 -9.81 20.42 -26.73
CA HIS A 251 -10.76 21.01 -27.68
C HIS A 251 -10.16 21.26 -29.07
N THR A 252 -8.88 21.61 -29.16
CA THR A 252 -8.20 21.77 -30.45
C THR A 252 -7.95 20.42 -31.11
N ALA A 253 -7.70 19.35 -30.34
CA ALA A 253 -7.61 17.99 -30.88
C ALA A 253 -8.98 17.51 -31.43
N GLU A 254 -10.08 17.71 -30.70
CA GLU A 254 -11.45 17.43 -31.18
C GLU A 254 -11.77 18.20 -32.47
N PHE A 255 -11.40 19.48 -32.53
CA PHE A 255 -11.58 20.32 -33.71
C PHE A 255 -10.86 19.75 -34.94
N LEU A 256 -9.58 19.39 -34.78
CA LEU A 256 -8.78 18.81 -35.87
C LEU A 256 -9.31 17.45 -36.31
N GLN A 257 -9.88 16.66 -35.40
CA GLN A 257 -10.58 15.41 -35.75
C GLN A 257 -11.76 15.69 -36.68
N ILE A 258 -12.64 16.62 -36.31
CA ILE A 258 -13.80 16.99 -37.14
C ILE A 258 -13.35 17.49 -38.52
N LEU A 259 -12.30 18.31 -38.56
CA LEU A 259 -11.76 18.84 -39.82
C LEU A 259 -11.18 17.72 -40.72
N ALA A 260 -10.50 16.73 -40.13
CA ALA A 260 -9.93 15.62 -40.88
C ALA A 260 -11.00 14.63 -41.37
N GLU A 261 -11.95 14.24 -40.51
CA GLU A 261 -12.93 13.20 -40.82
C GLU A 261 -14.14 13.73 -41.60
N GLN A 262 -14.73 14.85 -41.18
CA GLN A 262 -15.96 15.37 -41.79
C GLN A 262 -15.70 16.28 -43.00
N TYR A 263 -14.57 16.97 -43.02
CA TYR A 263 -14.22 17.93 -44.09
C TYR A 263 -13.05 17.46 -44.97
N ASP A 264 -12.51 16.26 -44.73
CA ASP A 264 -11.42 15.65 -45.50
C ASP A 264 -10.23 16.61 -45.67
N TYR A 265 -9.79 17.23 -44.56
CA TYR A 265 -8.65 18.14 -44.53
C TYR A 265 -7.67 17.79 -43.39
N PRO A 266 -6.96 16.65 -43.48
CA PRO A 266 -6.02 16.22 -42.44
C PRO A 266 -4.71 17.03 -42.40
N GLN A 267 -4.39 17.80 -43.45
CA GLN A 267 -3.10 18.48 -43.61
C GLN A 267 -2.81 19.47 -42.47
N LEU A 268 -3.84 20.16 -41.97
CA LEU A 268 -3.67 21.12 -40.88
C LEU A 268 -3.19 20.44 -39.59
N ALA A 269 -3.69 19.24 -39.28
CA ALA A 269 -3.23 18.51 -38.10
C ALA A 269 -1.75 18.12 -38.23
N GLU A 270 -1.32 17.69 -39.42
CA GLU A 270 0.07 17.37 -39.72
C GLU A 270 0.99 18.61 -39.60
N GLU A 271 0.53 19.77 -40.08
CA GLU A 271 1.27 21.04 -39.99
C GLU A 271 1.41 21.56 -38.56
N VAL A 272 0.31 21.54 -37.78
CA VAL A 272 0.32 21.94 -36.37
C VAL A 272 1.27 21.08 -35.55
N VAL A 273 1.24 19.74 -35.72
CA VAL A 273 2.17 18.83 -35.04
C VAL A 273 3.61 19.12 -35.43
N ARG A 274 3.88 19.37 -36.71
CA ARG A 274 5.22 19.71 -37.19
C ARG A 274 5.75 21.00 -36.58
N GLU A 275 4.92 22.04 -36.52
CA GLU A 275 5.31 23.31 -35.89
C GLU A 275 5.58 23.14 -34.39
N LEU A 276 4.69 22.47 -33.65
CA LEU A 276 4.87 22.20 -32.23
C LEU A 276 6.13 21.36 -31.96
N SER A 277 6.47 20.42 -32.84
CA SER A 277 7.69 19.62 -32.71
C SER A 277 8.98 20.41 -32.92
N SER A 278 8.91 21.56 -33.59
CA SER A 278 10.05 22.47 -33.78
C SER A 278 10.24 23.48 -32.66
N LYS A 279 9.27 23.60 -31.73
CA LYS A 279 9.37 24.51 -30.60
C LYS A 279 10.26 23.94 -29.51
N GLU A 280 11.19 24.75 -29.03
CA GLU A 280 11.99 24.43 -27.84
C GLU A 280 11.28 24.90 -26.58
N PHE A 281 11.23 24.02 -25.59
CA PHE A 281 10.61 24.29 -24.30
C PHE A 281 11.69 24.39 -23.22
N ALA A 282 11.80 25.55 -22.59
CA ALA A 282 12.70 25.74 -21.46
C ALA A 282 12.18 25.00 -20.21
N ALA A 283 13.09 24.46 -19.38
CA ALA A 283 12.70 23.77 -18.15
C ALA A 283 11.91 24.63 -17.13
N ALA A 284 11.99 25.97 -17.25
CA ALA A 284 11.23 26.90 -16.40
C ALA A 284 9.75 27.03 -16.80
N ASP A 285 9.40 26.70 -18.05
CA ASP A 285 8.02 26.74 -18.52
C ASP A 285 7.30 25.43 -18.13
N THR A 286 6.32 25.53 -17.25
CA THR A 286 5.58 24.37 -16.72
C THR A 286 4.22 24.19 -17.39
N LYS A 287 3.67 25.24 -18.01
CA LYS A 287 2.30 25.23 -18.55
C LYS A 287 2.28 24.91 -20.04
N GLY A 288 3.15 25.56 -20.82
CA GLY A 288 3.25 25.37 -22.26
C GLY A 288 3.49 23.90 -22.65
N PRO A 289 4.55 23.24 -22.12
CA PRO A 289 4.87 21.85 -22.48
C PRO A 289 3.79 20.86 -22.05
N LYS A 290 3.09 21.14 -20.95
CA LYS A 290 2.01 20.28 -20.44
C LYS A 290 0.77 20.36 -21.32
N SER A 291 0.39 21.57 -21.73
CA SER A 291 -0.69 21.84 -22.68
C SER A 291 -0.43 21.13 -24.02
N VAL A 292 0.77 21.32 -24.59
CA VAL A 292 1.20 20.66 -25.82
C VAL A 292 1.23 19.14 -25.68
N ALA A 293 1.77 18.60 -24.58
CA ALA A 293 1.77 17.16 -24.34
C ALA A 293 0.34 16.58 -24.29
N THR A 294 -0.59 17.28 -23.62
CA THR A 294 -1.99 16.86 -23.50
C THR A 294 -2.67 16.88 -24.87
N PHE A 295 -2.43 17.92 -25.67
CA PHE A 295 -2.92 18.02 -27.04
C PHE A 295 -2.41 16.88 -27.93
N VAL A 296 -1.10 16.62 -27.97
CA VAL A 296 -0.53 15.59 -28.86
C VAL A 296 -0.99 14.18 -28.42
N VAL A 297 -1.07 13.92 -27.11
CA VAL A 297 -1.64 12.67 -26.60
C VAL A 297 -3.09 12.53 -27.05
N LYS A 298 -3.93 13.55 -26.85
CA LYS A 298 -5.33 13.47 -27.24
C LYS A 298 -5.50 13.32 -28.75
N LEU A 299 -4.69 14.02 -29.53
CA LEU A 299 -4.68 13.91 -30.99
C LEU A 299 -4.24 12.51 -31.44
N SER A 300 -3.32 11.84 -30.74
CA SER A 300 -2.90 10.48 -31.07
C SER A 300 -4.00 9.43 -30.79
N GLU A 301 -4.90 9.69 -29.85
CA GLU A 301 -6.09 8.84 -29.61
C GLU A 301 -7.13 9.01 -30.72
N LEU A 302 -7.34 10.25 -31.20
CA LEU A 302 -8.39 10.58 -32.17
C LEU A 302 -7.96 10.41 -33.63
N LEU A 303 -6.77 10.91 -34.00
CA LEU A 303 -6.21 10.91 -35.35
C LEU A 303 -4.80 10.29 -35.41
N PRO A 304 -4.63 9.00 -35.07
CA PRO A 304 -3.33 8.33 -35.02
C PRO A 304 -2.58 8.36 -36.37
N ARG A 305 -3.28 8.29 -37.51
CA ARG A 305 -2.66 8.34 -38.86
C ARG A 305 -1.88 9.64 -39.10
N SER A 306 -2.47 10.78 -38.74
CA SER A 306 -1.86 12.09 -38.96
C SER A 306 -0.65 12.28 -38.05
N VAL A 307 -0.73 11.79 -36.82
CA VAL A 307 0.39 11.82 -35.86
C VAL A 307 1.53 10.90 -36.30
N LEU A 308 1.22 9.69 -36.78
CA LEU A 308 2.20 8.72 -37.27
C LEU A 308 3.07 9.29 -38.40
N LYS A 309 2.48 10.01 -39.35
CA LYS A 309 3.21 10.67 -40.44
C LYS A 309 4.21 11.74 -39.97
N GLN A 310 3.95 12.36 -38.82
CA GLN A 310 4.82 13.40 -38.25
C GLN A 310 5.71 12.88 -37.11
N MET A 311 5.75 11.57 -36.89
CA MET A 311 6.46 10.99 -35.76
C MET A 311 7.97 11.25 -35.79
N THR A 312 8.58 11.31 -36.98
CA THR A 312 10.00 11.68 -37.13
C THR A 312 10.30 13.09 -36.63
N SER A 313 9.34 14.00 -36.75
CA SER A 313 9.47 15.38 -36.25
C SER A 313 9.26 15.40 -34.74
N LEU A 314 8.23 14.69 -34.24
CA LEU A 314 7.92 14.56 -32.81
C LEU A 314 9.03 13.87 -32.01
N ALA A 315 9.79 12.96 -32.62
CA ALA A 315 10.90 12.27 -31.97
C ALA A 315 11.95 13.24 -31.39
N ARG A 316 12.12 14.43 -31.97
CA ARG A 316 13.03 15.47 -31.43
C ARG A 316 12.64 15.93 -30.02
N GLN A 317 11.35 15.83 -29.66
CA GLN A 317 10.87 16.22 -28.34
C GLN A 317 11.20 15.18 -27.26
N LEU A 318 11.68 13.99 -27.62
CA LEU A 318 12.22 13.01 -26.65
C LEU A 318 13.49 13.53 -25.96
N ASP A 319 14.24 14.43 -26.59
CA ASP A 319 15.43 15.06 -26.02
C ASP A 319 15.14 16.42 -25.36
N SER A 320 13.86 16.80 -25.26
CA SER A 320 13.44 18.04 -24.61
C SER A 320 13.81 18.05 -23.12
N GLU A 321 14.28 19.20 -22.61
CA GLU A 321 14.53 19.38 -21.19
C GLU A 321 13.26 19.26 -20.34
N ALA A 322 12.11 19.65 -20.92
CA ALA A 322 10.81 19.58 -20.28
C ALA A 322 10.29 18.13 -20.26
N TYR A 323 10.33 17.50 -19.08
CA TYR A 323 9.85 16.11 -18.91
C TYR A 323 8.38 15.89 -19.30
N ALA A 324 7.55 16.95 -19.24
CA ALA A 324 6.15 16.88 -19.65
C ALA A 324 5.99 16.61 -21.17
N ALA A 325 6.84 17.23 -22.00
CA ALA A 325 6.87 16.97 -23.45
C ALA A 325 7.32 15.53 -23.73
N ARG A 326 8.39 15.07 -23.05
CA ARG A 326 8.86 13.68 -23.13
C ARG A 326 7.76 12.68 -22.75
N ASN A 327 7.03 12.95 -21.66
CA ASN A 327 5.88 12.12 -21.25
C ASN A 327 4.79 12.04 -22.32
N GLY A 328 4.50 13.16 -22.99
CA GLY A 328 3.55 13.21 -24.10
C GLY A 328 3.97 12.28 -25.23
N VAL A 329 5.24 12.36 -25.67
CA VAL A 329 5.74 11.50 -26.75
C VAL A 329 5.79 10.02 -26.35
N ILE A 330 6.17 9.70 -25.11
CA ILE A 330 6.14 8.31 -24.58
C ILE A 330 4.72 7.73 -24.68
N GLU A 331 3.71 8.52 -24.32
CA GLU A 331 2.32 8.11 -24.41
C GLU A 331 1.83 7.97 -25.85
N VAL A 332 2.22 8.89 -26.72
CA VAL A 332 1.93 8.82 -28.16
C VAL A 332 2.51 7.54 -28.77
N CYS A 333 3.75 7.14 -28.43
CA CYS A 333 4.33 5.88 -28.89
C CYS A 333 3.45 4.69 -28.51
N GLY A 334 2.94 4.66 -27.27
CA GLY A 334 2.01 3.62 -26.81
C GLY A 334 0.70 3.59 -27.60
N ASN A 335 0.09 4.76 -27.83
CA ASN A 335 -1.14 4.87 -28.61
C ASN A 335 -0.94 4.44 -30.08
N LEU A 336 0.21 4.78 -30.66
CA LEU A 336 0.56 4.36 -32.03
C LEU A 336 0.79 2.85 -32.13
N ILE A 337 1.47 2.23 -31.16
CA ILE A 337 1.60 0.75 -31.11
C ILE A 337 0.22 0.10 -31.04
N ALA A 338 -0.65 0.57 -30.14
CA ALA A 338 -2.02 0.04 -30.00
C ALA A 338 -2.82 0.18 -31.30
N TYR A 339 -2.70 1.33 -31.97
CA TYR A 339 -3.35 1.58 -33.25
C TYR A 339 -2.86 0.67 -34.37
N MET A 340 -1.54 0.54 -34.52
CA MET A 340 -0.93 -0.26 -35.60
C MET A 340 -1.19 -1.75 -35.41
N SER A 341 -1.22 -2.21 -34.17
CA SER A 341 -1.59 -3.59 -33.84
C SER A 341 -3.03 -3.95 -34.24
N GLN A 342 -3.94 -2.98 -34.35
CA GLN A 342 -5.32 -3.25 -34.81
C GLN A 342 -5.43 -3.32 -36.34
N GLN A 343 -4.36 -3.01 -37.10
CA GLN A 343 -4.38 -2.89 -38.56
C GLN A 343 -3.62 -3.98 -39.32
N GLU A 344 -3.32 -5.11 -38.67
CA GLU A 344 -2.48 -6.20 -39.22
C GLU A 344 -2.98 -6.84 -40.54
N GLN A 345 -4.20 -6.54 -41.01
CA GLN A 345 -4.77 -7.09 -42.25
C GLN A 345 -4.41 -6.32 -43.55
N SER A 346 -3.43 -5.40 -43.55
CA SER A 346 -3.08 -4.59 -44.73
C SER A 346 -1.76 -5.02 -45.39
N ASP A 347 -1.64 -4.88 -46.72
CA ASP A 347 -0.46 -5.16 -47.57
C ASP A 347 0.86 -4.46 -47.13
N GLN A 348 0.86 -3.66 -46.06
CA GLN A 348 2.00 -2.94 -45.48
C GLN A 348 2.55 -3.54 -44.17
N ALA A 349 2.16 -4.78 -43.83
CA ALA A 349 2.47 -5.43 -42.55
C ALA A 349 3.96 -5.39 -42.14
N GLU A 350 4.89 -5.64 -43.08
CA GLU A 350 6.35 -5.64 -42.79
C GLU A 350 6.89 -4.25 -42.38
N ASN A 351 6.45 -3.19 -43.06
CA ASN A 351 6.82 -1.82 -42.68
C ASN A 351 6.20 -1.42 -41.33
N HIS A 352 5.01 -1.93 -41.01
CA HIS A 352 4.40 -1.72 -39.70
C HIS A 352 5.14 -2.47 -38.59
N LYS A 353 5.57 -3.72 -38.81
CA LYS A 353 6.36 -4.50 -37.85
C LYS A 353 7.67 -3.78 -37.48
N THR A 354 8.41 -3.27 -38.45
CA THR A 354 9.65 -2.51 -38.21
C THR A 354 9.41 -1.20 -37.43
N GLN A 355 8.36 -0.47 -37.75
CA GLN A 355 7.96 0.75 -37.03
C GLN A 355 7.51 0.45 -35.58
N ILE A 356 6.73 -0.60 -35.37
CA ILE A 356 6.30 -1.06 -34.03
C ILE A 356 7.52 -1.41 -33.18
N ASN A 357 8.48 -2.15 -33.75
CA ASN A 357 9.74 -2.46 -33.07
C ASN A 357 10.52 -1.19 -32.68
N GLY A 358 10.61 -0.21 -33.58
CA GLY A 358 11.23 1.08 -33.27
C GLY A 358 10.55 1.81 -32.10
N PHE A 359 9.22 1.75 -31.99
CA PHE A 359 8.51 2.34 -30.84
C PHE A 359 8.73 1.58 -29.55
N PHE A 360 8.78 0.25 -29.58
CA PHE A 360 9.14 -0.55 -28.41
C PHE A 360 10.56 -0.23 -27.92
N ASP A 361 11.53 -0.13 -28.83
CA ASP A 361 12.92 0.18 -28.49
C ASP A 361 13.03 1.56 -27.79
N VAL A 362 12.29 2.57 -28.28
CA VAL A 362 12.20 3.88 -27.62
C VAL A 362 11.62 3.75 -26.21
N LEU A 363 10.52 3.02 -26.03
CA LEU A 363 9.91 2.83 -24.72
C LEU A 363 10.84 2.08 -23.74
N GLU A 364 11.55 1.06 -24.22
CA GLU A 364 12.52 0.28 -23.45
C GLU A 364 13.70 1.14 -22.97
N GLU A 365 14.23 2.01 -23.84
CA GLU A 365 15.29 2.96 -23.47
C GLU A 365 14.83 3.94 -22.38
N ARG A 366 13.58 4.41 -22.46
CA ARG A 366 13.01 5.38 -21.51
C ARG A 366 12.77 4.82 -20.10
N PHE A 367 12.93 3.51 -19.86
CA PHE A 367 13.02 2.98 -18.49
C PHE A 367 14.21 3.56 -17.69
N LEU A 368 15.22 4.09 -18.38
CA LEU A 368 16.41 4.71 -17.78
C LEU A 368 16.41 6.25 -17.90
N ASP A 369 15.27 6.89 -18.19
CA ASP A 369 15.19 8.34 -18.22
C ASP A 369 15.58 8.96 -16.86
N ILE A 370 16.30 10.07 -16.89
CA ILE A 370 16.78 10.77 -15.68
C ILE A 370 15.62 11.15 -14.76
N ASN A 371 14.46 11.51 -15.34
CA ASN A 371 13.31 11.95 -14.60
C ASN A 371 12.40 10.77 -14.17
N PRO A 372 12.07 10.64 -12.88
CA PRO A 372 11.18 9.57 -12.40
C PRO A 372 9.77 9.61 -13.00
N TYR A 373 9.26 10.79 -13.40
CA TYR A 373 7.93 10.89 -14.00
C TYR A 373 7.87 10.19 -15.36
N CYS A 374 8.92 10.33 -16.19
CA CYS A 374 9.03 9.64 -17.48
C CYS A 374 9.08 8.13 -17.30
N ARG A 375 9.94 7.63 -16.40
CA ARG A 375 10.03 6.19 -16.10
C ARG A 375 8.71 5.62 -15.59
N SER A 376 8.00 6.36 -14.74
CA SER A 376 6.67 5.95 -14.28
C SER A 376 5.63 5.94 -15.41
N LYS A 377 5.73 6.89 -16.36
CA LYS A 377 4.83 6.96 -17.51
C LYS A 377 5.05 5.80 -18.48
N VAL A 378 6.30 5.38 -18.70
CA VAL A 378 6.64 4.18 -19.48
C VAL A 378 5.97 2.95 -18.88
N CYS A 379 6.05 2.76 -17.56
CA CYS A 379 5.39 1.64 -16.88
C CYS A 379 3.85 1.66 -17.09
N GLN A 380 3.23 2.84 -17.05
CA GLN A 380 1.79 3.01 -17.29
C GLN A 380 1.40 2.74 -18.75
N VAL A 381 2.23 3.15 -19.71
CA VAL A 381 2.05 2.84 -21.12
C VAL A 381 2.10 1.33 -21.33
N TYR A 382 3.12 0.64 -20.82
CA TYR A 382 3.21 -0.82 -20.93
C TYR A 382 2.05 -1.54 -20.24
N THR A 383 1.55 -1.03 -19.12
CA THR A 383 0.37 -1.59 -18.46
C THR A 383 -0.85 -1.60 -19.40
N ARG A 384 -1.04 -0.53 -20.19
CA ARG A 384 -2.10 -0.47 -21.21
C ARG A 384 -1.79 -1.36 -22.42
N LEU A 385 -0.54 -1.42 -22.87
CA LEU A 385 -0.14 -2.26 -24.01
C LEU A 385 -0.32 -3.77 -23.71
N CYS A 386 -0.28 -4.18 -22.44
CA CYS A 386 -0.55 -5.56 -22.04
C CYS A 386 -2.00 -6.01 -22.31
N ASP A 387 -2.95 -5.06 -22.42
CA ASP A 387 -4.37 -5.31 -22.70
C ASP A 387 -4.69 -5.53 -24.18
N LEU A 388 -3.70 -5.39 -25.07
CA LEU A 388 -3.89 -5.64 -26.49
C LEU A 388 -4.19 -7.13 -26.76
N GLU A 389 -4.90 -7.38 -27.86
CA GLU A 389 -5.20 -8.73 -28.34
C GLU A 389 -3.92 -9.45 -28.75
N THR A 390 -3.06 -8.78 -29.52
CA THR A 390 -1.70 -9.22 -29.86
C THR A 390 -0.82 -9.29 -28.61
N LYS A 391 -0.06 -10.38 -28.47
CA LYS A 391 0.61 -10.70 -27.19
C LYS A 391 2.09 -10.35 -27.11
N PHE A 392 2.76 -10.03 -28.22
CA PHE A 392 4.21 -9.70 -28.31
C PHE A 392 5.09 -10.40 -27.25
N PRO A 393 5.22 -11.75 -27.24
CA PRO A 393 5.84 -12.49 -26.13
C PRO A 393 7.27 -12.05 -25.81
N LYS A 394 8.11 -11.86 -26.85
CA LYS A 394 9.50 -11.39 -26.71
C LYS A 394 9.58 -10.04 -25.99
N ARG A 395 8.71 -9.08 -26.36
CA ARG A 395 8.65 -7.75 -25.74
C ARG A 395 8.14 -7.81 -24.31
N LYS A 396 7.13 -8.64 -24.03
CA LYS A 396 6.65 -8.87 -22.64
C LYS A 396 7.75 -9.43 -21.74
N GLN A 397 8.61 -10.32 -22.25
CA GLN A 397 9.75 -10.82 -21.50
C GLN A 397 10.76 -9.71 -21.17
N ILE A 398 11.18 -8.92 -22.16
CA ILE A 398 12.13 -7.81 -21.95
C ILE A 398 11.58 -6.82 -20.93
N VAL A 399 10.30 -6.48 -21.05
CA VAL A 399 9.64 -5.53 -20.15
C VAL A 399 9.50 -6.10 -18.73
N ALA A 400 9.28 -7.41 -18.58
CA ALA A 400 9.32 -8.06 -17.27
C ALA A 400 10.70 -7.90 -16.62
N ASP A 401 11.79 -8.17 -17.36
CA ASP A 401 13.16 -8.02 -16.88
C ASP A 401 13.46 -6.55 -16.47
N LEU A 402 13.02 -5.59 -17.30
CA LEU A 402 13.14 -4.15 -17.02
C LEU A 402 12.33 -3.71 -15.80
N ALA A 403 11.10 -4.21 -15.66
CA ALA A 403 10.22 -3.92 -14.53
C ALA A 403 10.78 -4.49 -13.21
N VAL A 404 11.34 -5.70 -13.23
CA VAL A 404 12.03 -6.31 -12.09
C VAL A 404 13.20 -5.43 -11.64
N ARG A 405 14.02 -4.95 -12.57
CA ARG A 405 15.10 -4.00 -12.26
C ARG A 405 14.57 -2.69 -11.67
N SER A 406 13.45 -2.17 -12.18
CA SER A 406 12.81 -0.95 -11.67
C SER A 406 12.17 -1.10 -10.29
N LEU A 407 12.07 -2.29 -9.71
CA LEU A 407 11.67 -2.47 -8.31
C LEU A 407 12.69 -1.90 -7.32
N GLU A 408 13.96 -1.77 -7.73
CA GLU A 408 15.03 -1.19 -6.92
C GLU A 408 15.28 0.29 -7.24
N ASP A 409 14.34 0.96 -7.93
CA ASP A 409 14.44 2.38 -8.26
C ASP A 409 14.55 3.24 -7.00
N LYS A 410 15.22 4.40 -7.10
CA LYS A 410 15.27 5.40 -6.03
C LYS A 410 13.88 5.99 -5.74
N SER A 411 13.07 6.21 -6.77
CA SER A 411 11.75 6.82 -6.68
C SER A 411 10.67 5.81 -6.30
N SER A 412 9.92 6.13 -5.25
CA SER A 412 8.75 5.35 -4.82
C SER A 412 7.67 5.23 -5.89
N ASN A 413 7.46 6.30 -6.66
CA ASN A 413 6.45 6.31 -7.72
C ASN A 413 6.81 5.31 -8.83
N VAL A 414 8.09 5.16 -9.17
CA VAL A 414 8.53 4.18 -10.18
C VAL A 414 8.36 2.77 -9.64
N ARG A 415 8.81 2.49 -8.41
CA ARG A 415 8.63 1.17 -7.77
C ARG A 415 7.15 0.74 -7.75
N ARG A 416 6.25 1.64 -7.36
CA ARG A 416 4.79 1.41 -7.37
C ARG A 416 4.28 0.99 -8.75
N ASN A 417 4.60 1.76 -9.79
CA ASN A 417 4.13 1.46 -11.15
C ASN A 417 4.80 0.21 -11.74
N ALA A 418 6.04 -0.11 -11.34
CA ALA A 418 6.72 -1.34 -11.73
C ALA A 418 6.03 -2.57 -11.13
N ILE A 419 5.62 -2.52 -9.85
CA ILE A 419 4.80 -3.59 -9.25
C ILE A 419 3.49 -3.76 -10.02
N ARG A 420 2.78 -2.66 -10.28
CA ARG A 420 1.52 -2.68 -11.04
C ARG A 420 1.69 -3.30 -12.43
N LEU A 421 2.78 -2.96 -13.12
CA LEU A 421 3.13 -3.52 -14.42
C LEU A 421 3.39 -5.03 -14.34
N LEU A 422 4.15 -5.50 -13.34
CA LEU A 422 4.38 -6.93 -13.11
C LEU A 422 3.07 -7.68 -12.82
N THR A 423 2.18 -7.10 -12.01
CA THR A 423 0.83 -7.64 -11.75
C THR A 423 0.03 -7.77 -13.05
N LYS A 424 0.14 -6.78 -13.94
CA LYS A 424 -0.55 -6.81 -15.23
C LYS A 424 0.05 -7.83 -16.21
N LEU A 425 1.37 -7.91 -16.29
CA LEU A 425 2.07 -8.92 -17.09
C LEU A 425 1.73 -10.33 -16.63
N LEU A 426 1.60 -10.52 -15.31
CA LEU A 426 1.19 -11.80 -14.73
C LEU A 426 -0.25 -12.15 -15.10
N SER A 427 -1.19 -11.21 -15.05
CA SER A 427 -2.60 -11.50 -15.42
C SER A 427 -2.85 -11.62 -16.92
N THR A 428 -1.91 -11.20 -17.77
CA THR A 428 -2.04 -11.19 -19.24
C THR A 428 -0.94 -11.98 -19.94
N HIS A 429 -0.33 -12.95 -19.25
CA HIS A 429 0.75 -13.75 -19.80
C HIS A 429 0.29 -14.56 -21.02
N PRO A 430 1.15 -14.74 -22.05
CA PRO A 430 0.77 -15.48 -23.26
C PRO A 430 0.65 -16.99 -23.03
N PHE A 431 1.23 -17.50 -21.94
CA PHE A 431 1.44 -18.94 -21.73
C PHE A 431 0.21 -19.79 -21.32
N GLY A 432 -1.02 -19.31 -21.57
CA GLY A 432 -2.25 -19.99 -21.13
C GLY A 432 -2.84 -21.03 -22.09
N LEU A 433 -2.37 -21.10 -23.34
CA LEU A 433 -3.07 -21.78 -24.44
C LEU A 433 -3.08 -23.31 -24.32
N MET A 434 -1.96 -23.93 -23.94
CA MET A 434 -1.80 -25.40 -23.97
C MET A 434 -2.13 -26.11 -22.66
N HIS A 435 -1.78 -25.51 -21.50
CA HIS A 435 -1.83 -26.19 -20.19
C HIS A 435 -2.61 -25.40 -19.14
N GLY A 436 -3.44 -24.44 -19.59
CA GLY A 436 -4.12 -23.47 -18.73
C GLY A 436 -3.19 -22.36 -18.21
N GLY A 437 -3.75 -21.43 -17.45
CA GLY A 437 -3.03 -20.24 -16.94
C GLY A 437 -2.12 -20.48 -15.73
N GLN A 438 -1.69 -21.71 -15.42
CA GLN A 438 -0.89 -21.97 -14.21
C GLN A 438 0.61 -21.85 -14.48
N LEU A 439 1.32 -21.15 -13.60
CA LEU A 439 2.75 -20.82 -13.75
C LEU A 439 3.64 -21.51 -12.69
N THR A 440 3.30 -22.75 -12.32
CA THR A 440 4.08 -23.52 -11.34
C THR A 440 5.38 -24.04 -11.97
N GLN A 441 6.52 -23.49 -11.55
CA GLN A 441 7.84 -23.75 -12.17
C GLN A 441 8.16 -25.25 -12.30
N ASN A 442 7.92 -26.04 -11.25
CA ASN A 442 8.18 -27.48 -11.27
C ASN A 442 7.43 -28.23 -12.39
N GLU A 443 6.19 -27.83 -12.71
CA GLU A 443 5.42 -28.45 -13.79
C GLU A 443 5.99 -28.10 -15.16
N TRP A 444 6.38 -26.84 -15.37
CA TRP A 444 6.99 -26.38 -16.63
C TRP A 444 8.37 -27.02 -16.86
N ILE A 445 9.17 -27.21 -15.81
CA ILE A 445 10.44 -27.95 -15.90
C ILE A 445 10.19 -29.41 -16.30
N ALA A 446 9.25 -30.10 -15.63
CA ALA A 446 8.93 -31.49 -15.96
C ALA A 446 8.45 -31.66 -17.42
N ARG A 447 7.63 -30.72 -17.91
CA ARG A 447 7.18 -30.68 -19.32
C ARG A 447 8.35 -30.47 -20.29
N LEU A 448 9.27 -29.56 -19.98
CA LEU A 448 10.46 -29.32 -20.79
C LEU A 448 11.38 -30.55 -20.83
N GLU A 449 11.58 -31.22 -19.70
CA GLU A 449 12.37 -32.45 -19.61
C GLU A 449 11.74 -33.57 -20.45
N GLN A 450 10.42 -33.72 -20.43
CA GLN A 450 9.71 -34.69 -21.26
C GLN A 450 9.93 -34.42 -22.76
N VAL A 451 9.72 -33.17 -23.22
CA VAL A 451 9.93 -32.81 -24.64
C VAL A 451 11.39 -32.98 -25.06
N ASN A 452 12.35 -32.67 -24.18
CA ASN A 452 13.76 -32.92 -24.46
C ASN A 452 14.07 -34.43 -24.57
N ALA A 453 13.45 -35.27 -23.75
CA ALA A 453 13.60 -36.72 -23.84
C ALA A 453 13.01 -37.27 -25.16
N GLU A 454 11.85 -36.76 -25.59
CA GLU A 454 11.21 -37.10 -26.87
C GLU A 454 12.06 -36.65 -28.07
N LEU A 455 12.61 -35.43 -28.04
CA LEU A 455 13.55 -34.94 -29.06
C LEU A 455 14.81 -35.79 -29.13
N THR A 456 15.40 -36.14 -27.98
CA THR A 456 16.60 -36.99 -27.92
C THR A 456 16.32 -38.41 -28.44
N ALA A 457 15.09 -38.92 -28.27
CA ALA A 457 14.67 -40.22 -28.79
C ALA A 457 14.43 -40.21 -30.31
N LEU A 458 14.13 -39.04 -30.89
CA LEU A 458 13.89 -38.83 -32.33
C LEU A 458 15.16 -38.43 -33.10
N GLU A 459 16.16 -37.86 -32.42
CA GLU A 459 17.48 -37.60 -33.00
C GLU A 459 18.23 -38.93 -33.22
N PRO A 460 18.75 -39.21 -34.43
CA PRO A 460 19.55 -40.40 -34.66
C PRO A 460 20.86 -40.33 -33.85
N PRO A 461 21.36 -41.46 -33.31
CA PRO A 461 22.58 -41.47 -32.52
C PRO A 461 23.76 -40.92 -33.32
N VAL A 462 24.49 -40.00 -32.71
CA VAL A 462 25.66 -39.31 -33.27
C VAL A 462 26.66 -40.34 -33.82
N GLY A 463 26.75 -40.47 -35.15
CA GLY A 463 27.67 -41.43 -35.78
C GLY A 463 27.44 -41.84 -37.24
N THR A 464 26.45 -41.32 -37.96
CA THR A 464 26.27 -41.57 -39.41
C THR A 464 26.99 -40.49 -40.24
N PRO A 465 28.09 -40.81 -40.96
CA PRO A 465 28.79 -39.84 -41.79
C PRO A 465 27.98 -39.59 -43.07
N GLY A 466 27.53 -38.36 -43.31
CA GLY A 466 27.02 -37.95 -44.63
C GLY A 466 25.90 -36.91 -44.71
N LEU A 467 25.32 -36.45 -43.59
CA LEU A 467 24.21 -35.47 -43.62
C LEU A 467 24.43 -34.22 -42.76
N ALA A 468 25.65 -34.04 -42.24
CA ALA A 468 26.03 -32.86 -41.46
C ALA A 468 26.66 -31.78 -42.36
N GLU A 469 25.92 -31.26 -43.34
CA GLU A 469 26.30 -30.02 -44.04
C GLU A 469 25.10 -29.47 -44.83
N LYS A 470 24.16 -28.87 -44.10
CA LYS A 470 23.30 -27.76 -44.53
C LYS A 470 22.53 -27.27 -43.31
N ALA A 471 23.22 -26.47 -42.50
CA ALA A 471 22.50 -25.52 -41.66
C ALA A 471 21.79 -24.53 -42.61
N PRO A 472 20.47 -24.30 -42.48
CA PRO A 472 19.92 -23.03 -42.92
C PRO A 472 20.36 -22.01 -41.86
N SER A 473 21.57 -21.48 -42.04
CA SER A 473 21.87 -20.14 -41.54
C SER A 473 20.99 -19.16 -42.32
N THR A 474 20.52 -18.13 -41.62
CA THR A 474 19.80 -16.94 -42.09
C THR A 474 18.34 -17.17 -42.55
N ASP A 475 17.44 -16.42 -41.90
CA ASP A 475 16.07 -16.09 -42.33
C ASP A 475 14.92 -17.07 -41.99
N VAL A 476 14.93 -17.66 -40.79
CA VAL A 476 13.72 -18.33 -40.23
C VAL A 476 13.12 -17.57 -39.04
N GLU A 477 13.79 -16.54 -38.51
CA GLU A 477 13.26 -15.75 -37.39
C GLU A 477 12.03 -14.90 -37.76
N ASP A 478 11.91 -14.43 -39.00
CA ASP A 478 10.81 -13.56 -39.44
C ASP A 478 9.58 -14.32 -39.99
N ILE A 479 9.73 -15.58 -40.42
CA ILE A 479 8.62 -16.37 -41.00
C ILE A 479 7.70 -16.96 -39.90
N LEU A 480 8.17 -17.01 -38.65
CA LEU A 480 7.50 -17.70 -37.55
C LEU A 480 6.60 -16.81 -36.68
N ASP A 481 6.76 -15.48 -36.69
CA ASP A 481 5.86 -14.58 -35.96
C ASP A 481 4.43 -14.65 -36.55
N ASP A 482 4.27 -14.86 -37.87
CA ASP A 482 2.98 -15.12 -38.56
C ASP A 482 2.44 -16.54 -38.30
N ALA A 483 3.32 -17.55 -38.21
CA ALA A 483 2.91 -18.95 -38.06
C ALA A 483 2.34 -19.25 -36.66
N THR A 484 2.82 -18.57 -35.62
CA THR A 484 2.23 -18.65 -34.27
C THR A 484 0.83 -18.05 -34.18
N GLU A 485 0.42 -17.18 -35.09
CA GLU A 485 -0.96 -16.64 -35.14
C GLU A 485 -1.85 -17.45 -36.08
N ALA A 486 -1.31 -17.92 -37.22
CA ALA A 486 -2.08 -18.67 -38.22
C ALA A 486 -2.36 -20.13 -37.85
N SER A 487 -1.50 -20.81 -37.07
CA SER A 487 -1.74 -22.23 -36.70
C SER A 487 -2.63 -22.42 -35.47
N ILE A 488 -3.18 -21.34 -34.90
CA ILE A 488 -4.06 -21.40 -33.70
C ILE A 488 -5.54 -21.61 -34.07
N MET A 489 -5.93 -21.52 -35.36
CA MET A 489 -7.34 -21.63 -35.75
C MET A 489 -7.88 -23.04 -36.04
N ASP A 490 -7.05 -24.08 -36.21
CA ASP A 490 -7.53 -25.42 -36.61
C ASP A 490 -6.99 -26.56 -35.73
N VAL A 491 -7.40 -26.62 -34.46
CA VAL A 491 -7.40 -27.89 -33.71
C VAL A 491 -8.79 -28.11 -33.13
N ASP A 492 -9.64 -28.74 -33.95
CA ASP A 492 -10.95 -29.24 -33.55
C ASP A 492 -10.84 -30.19 -32.36
N MET A 493 -11.74 -29.97 -31.41
CA MET A 493 -11.84 -30.63 -30.12
C MET A 493 -12.80 -31.81 -30.23
N ASP A 494 -12.29 -33.01 -30.51
CA ASP A 494 -13.07 -34.24 -30.39
C ASP A 494 -12.87 -34.90 -29.01
N ASP A 495 -13.87 -34.65 -28.18
CA ASP A 495 -14.51 -35.52 -27.16
C ASP A 495 -13.78 -36.80 -26.71
N ALA A 496 -13.37 -36.82 -25.43
CA ALA A 496 -13.37 -38.03 -24.62
C ALA A 496 -13.57 -37.67 -23.15
N GLY A 497 -14.80 -37.90 -22.68
CA GLY A 497 -15.24 -37.70 -21.31
C GLY A 497 -14.48 -38.52 -20.26
N GLU A 498 -14.62 -37.99 -19.05
CA GLU A 498 -14.36 -38.53 -17.72
C GLU A 498 -14.20 -40.06 -17.60
N GLU A 499 -13.07 -40.51 -17.04
CA GLU A 499 -13.08 -41.37 -15.85
C GLU A 499 -11.71 -41.38 -15.13
N ALA A 500 -11.77 -41.24 -13.81
CA ALA A 500 -10.65 -41.12 -12.88
C ALA A 500 -9.96 -42.48 -12.59
N PRO A 501 -8.74 -42.48 -12.00
CA PRO A 501 -7.81 -43.60 -12.07
C PRO A 501 -8.00 -44.61 -10.93
N SER A 502 -7.78 -45.90 -11.20
CA SER A 502 -7.43 -46.87 -10.16
C SER A 502 -6.33 -47.82 -10.63
N THR A 503 -5.39 -48.07 -9.72
CA THR A 503 -4.07 -48.68 -9.91
C THR A 503 -4.12 -50.23 -9.80
N PRO A 504 -2.99 -50.95 -9.67
CA PRO A 504 -2.30 -51.68 -10.73
C PRO A 504 -2.37 -53.21 -10.54
N ARG A 505 -2.25 -54.01 -11.61
CA ARG A 505 -2.03 -55.46 -11.43
C ARG A 505 -1.09 -56.08 -12.47
N LYS A 506 0.08 -56.48 -11.95
CA LYS A 506 1.06 -57.38 -12.58
C LYS A 506 0.43 -58.72 -12.95
N LYS A 507 0.76 -59.25 -14.15
CA LYS A 507 1.22 -60.63 -14.40
C LYS A 507 1.71 -60.80 -15.85
N ALA A 508 2.98 -61.19 -15.98
CA ALA A 508 3.65 -61.71 -17.18
C ALA A 508 3.34 -63.24 -17.34
N PRO A 509 4.06 -64.03 -18.15
CA PRO A 509 4.35 -63.99 -19.60
C PRO A 509 4.06 -65.37 -20.30
N ALA A 510 4.02 -65.43 -21.64
CA ALA A 510 4.36 -66.62 -22.48
C ALA A 510 4.21 -66.22 -23.98
N ARG A 511 5.31 -66.17 -24.76
CA ARG A 511 5.88 -67.26 -25.62
C ARG A 511 4.93 -67.69 -26.74
N ASP A 512 5.31 -67.90 -27.99
CA ASP A 512 6.52 -67.73 -28.82
C ASP A 512 6.03 -68.01 -30.27
N GLU A 513 6.93 -67.86 -31.25
CA GLU A 513 6.88 -68.27 -32.69
C GLU A 513 6.95 -67.07 -33.64
N GLU A 514 8.17 -66.62 -33.99
CA GLU A 514 9.00 -67.12 -35.13
C GLU A 514 8.41 -66.70 -36.49
N ALA A 515 9.12 -66.17 -37.49
CA ALA A 515 10.50 -65.77 -37.65
C ALA A 515 10.65 -64.97 -38.97
N THR A 516 11.22 -63.76 -38.90
CA THR A 516 12.18 -63.16 -39.88
C THR A 516 11.75 -62.87 -41.35
N PRO A 517 12.56 -62.17 -42.17
CA PRO A 517 12.90 -60.75 -42.04
C PRO A 517 12.74 -60.03 -43.41
N LYS A 518 12.22 -58.79 -43.45
CA LYS A 518 12.46 -57.92 -44.61
C LYS A 518 12.79 -56.49 -44.17
N ALA A 519 14.09 -56.22 -44.27
CA ALA A 519 14.69 -54.98 -44.74
C ALA A 519 14.08 -53.67 -44.22
N GLN A 520 14.84 -53.06 -43.30
CA GLN A 520 15.17 -51.64 -43.26
C GLN A 520 14.62 -50.84 -44.45
N GLN A 521 13.45 -50.23 -44.26
CA GLN A 521 13.23 -48.87 -44.73
C GLN A 521 13.60 -47.95 -43.56
N PRO A 522 14.45 -46.94 -43.77
CA PRO A 522 14.67 -45.95 -42.73
C PRO A 522 13.32 -45.31 -42.45
N LYS A 523 12.88 -45.29 -41.19
CA LYS A 523 11.79 -44.40 -40.78
C LYS A 523 12.25 -43.01 -41.21
N GLU A 524 11.58 -42.44 -42.20
CA GLU A 524 11.64 -41.00 -42.43
C GLU A 524 11.38 -40.37 -41.06
N VAL A 525 12.38 -39.68 -40.52
CA VAL A 525 12.18 -38.86 -39.33
C VAL A 525 11.13 -37.85 -39.75
N ASP A 526 9.96 -37.96 -39.15
CA ASP A 526 8.79 -37.17 -39.49
C ASP A 526 9.13 -35.70 -39.18
N GLN A 527 9.65 -34.98 -40.18
CA GLN A 527 10.27 -33.66 -40.00
C GLN A 527 9.29 -32.66 -39.38
N GLU A 528 8.01 -32.85 -39.62
CA GLU A 528 6.90 -32.11 -39.04
C GLU A 528 6.77 -32.33 -37.52
N SER A 529 6.93 -33.57 -37.05
CA SER A 529 6.93 -33.89 -35.61
C SER A 529 8.12 -33.27 -34.87
N LEU A 530 9.29 -33.27 -35.53
CA LEU A 530 10.51 -32.69 -34.98
C LEU A 530 10.40 -31.16 -34.91
N MET A 531 9.83 -30.51 -35.93
CA MET A 531 9.53 -29.08 -35.92
C MET A 531 8.53 -28.73 -34.81
N ARG A 532 7.43 -29.49 -34.67
CA ARG A 532 6.43 -29.26 -33.61
C ARG A 532 7.04 -29.36 -32.21
N LEU A 533 7.87 -30.37 -31.96
CA LEU A 533 8.56 -30.54 -30.68
C LEU A 533 9.60 -29.44 -30.43
N GLN A 534 10.29 -28.95 -31.47
CA GLN A 534 11.20 -27.81 -31.35
C GLN A 534 10.45 -26.50 -31.00
N LEU A 535 9.29 -26.23 -31.62
CA LEU A 535 8.44 -25.10 -31.24
C LEU A 535 7.92 -25.24 -29.80
N THR A 536 7.49 -26.43 -29.40
CA THR A 536 7.02 -26.72 -28.05
C THR A 536 8.13 -26.50 -27.02
N LYS A 537 9.35 -26.96 -27.32
CA LYS A 537 10.54 -26.71 -26.49
C LYS A 537 10.82 -25.22 -26.34
N ARG A 538 10.74 -24.45 -27.43
CA ARG A 538 10.92 -22.99 -27.40
C ARG A 538 9.86 -22.33 -26.50
N TYR A 539 8.59 -22.69 -26.66
CA TYR A 539 7.49 -22.18 -25.85
C TYR A 539 7.71 -22.44 -24.34
N TYR A 540 8.11 -23.66 -23.95
CA TYR A 540 8.42 -23.98 -22.56
C TYR A 540 9.66 -23.23 -22.03
N THR A 541 10.67 -23.04 -22.87
CA THR A 541 11.88 -22.30 -22.49
C THR A 541 11.56 -20.82 -22.26
N GLU A 542 10.75 -20.21 -23.13
CA GLU A 542 10.28 -18.83 -22.98
C GLU A 542 9.38 -18.65 -21.75
N ALA A 543 8.48 -19.61 -21.49
CA ALA A 543 7.64 -19.60 -20.29
C ALA A 543 8.48 -19.69 -19.00
N LEU A 544 9.49 -20.56 -18.96
CA LEU A 544 10.38 -20.68 -17.81
C LEU A 544 11.20 -19.41 -17.56
N ARG A 545 11.71 -18.78 -18.62
CA ARG A 545 12.42 -17.50 -18.49
C ARG A 545 11.53 -16.41 -17.88
N PHE A 546 10.25 -16.36 -18.26
CA PHE A 546 9.29 -15.43 -17.67
C PHE A 546 9.02 -15.72 -16.19
N ILE A 547 8.84 -17.00 -15.85
CA ILE A 547 8.64 -17.45 -14.46
C ILE A 547 9.85 -17.11 -13.58
N GLU A 548 11.08 -17.29 -14.09
CA GLU A 548 12.31 -16.95 -13.38
C GLU A 548 12.40 -15.44 -13.07
N SER A 549 12.12 -14.57 -14.05
CA SER A 549 12.07 -13.13 -13.83
C SER A 549 11.03 -12.75 -12.77
N LEU A 550 9.84 -13.37 -12.80
CA LEU A 550 8.81 -13.16 -11.78
C LEU A 550 9.24 -13.68 -10.40
N HIS A 551 9.95 -14.80 -10.32
CA HIS A 551 10.50 -15.33 -9.08
C HIS A 551 11.53 -14.37 -8.47
N GLU A 552 12.41 -13.77 -9.27
CA GLU A 552 13.35 -12.74 -8.79
C GLU A 552 12.61 -11.48 -8.34
N GLY A 553 11.69 -10.96 -9.17
CA GLY A 553 10.87 -9.80 -8.83
C GLY A 553 10.06 -9.99 -7.55
N SER A 554 9.41 -11.14 -7.38
CA SER A 554 8.60 -11.45 -6.20
C SER A 554 9.39 -11.41 -4.89
N LYS A 555 10.68 -11.77 -4.89
CA LYS A 555 11.54 -11.67 -3.71
C LYS A 555 11.76 -10.21 -3.30
N VAL A 556 11.93 -9.32 -4.28
CA VAL A 556 12.07 -7.87 -4.06
C VAL A 556 10.74 -7.26 -3.62
N VAL A 557 9.62 -7.61 -4.27
CA VAL A 557 8.27 -7.17 -3.86
C VAL A 557 7.95 -7.61 -2.43
N ALA A 558 8.37 -8.81 -2.02
CA ALA A 558 8.22 -9.29 -0.64
C ALA A 558 9.02 -8.47 0.39
N GLN A 559 10.06 -7.73 -0.03
CA GLN A 559 10.77 -6.77 0.82
C GLN A 559 10.04 -5.42 0.84
N LEU A 560 9.46 -5.01 -0.29
CA LEU A 560 8.68 -3.77 -0.42
C LEU A 560 7.39 -3.74 0.41
N LEU A 561 6.88 -4.90 0.85
CA LEU A 561 5.82 -4.97 1.88
C LEU A 561 6.22 -4.28 3.19
N ALA A 562 7.52 -4.15 3.49
CA ALA A 562 8.04 -3.44 4.65
C ALA A 562 8.45 -1.98 4.34
N SER A 563 8.07 -1.45 3.16
CA SER A 563 8.38 -0.07 2.76
C SER A 563 7.70 0.94 3.68
N LYS A 564 8.28 2.14 3.79
CA LYS A 564 7.65 3.26 4.51
C LYS A 564 6.48 3.85 3.72
N ASN A 565 6.47 3.69 2.39
CA ASN A 565 5.41 4.22 1.55
C ASN A 565 4.26 3.22 1.41
N LYS A 566 3.09 3.59 1.92
CA LYS A 566 1.88 2.75 1.96
C LYS A 566 1.34 2.43 0.57
N SER A 567 1.51 3.32 -0.40
CA SER A 567 1.07 3.09 -1.78
C SER A 567 1.85 1.95 -2.44
N GLU A 568 3.13 1.74 -2.08
CA GLU A 568 3.91 0.58 -2.54
C GLU A 568 3.43 -0.71 -1.88
N ILE A 569 3.08 -0.66 -0.59
CA ILE A 569 2.57 -1.81 0.15
C ILE A 569 1.27 -2.34 -0.48
N ILE A 570 0.34 -1.44 -0.83
CA ILE A 570 -0.95 -1.83 -1.43
C ILE A 570 -0.75 -2.53 -2.77
N GLU A 571 0.04 -1.96 -3.69
CA GLU A 571 0.31 -2.63 -4.99
C GLU A 571 1.06 -3.96 -4.80
N ALA A 572 1.97 -4.04 -3.82
CA ALA A 572 2.67 -5.29 -3.50
C ALA A 572 1.71 -6.37 -2.99
N MET A 573 0.66 -5.99 -2.26
CA MET A 573 -0.39 -6.92 -1.82
C MET A 573 -1.20 -7.43 -3.01
N ASP A 574 -1.61 -6.54 -3.91
CA ASP A 574 -2.34 -6.91 -5.13
C ASP A 574 -1.51 -7.85 -6.02
N PHE A 575 -0.21 -7.59 -6.15
CA PHE A 575 0.71 -8.48 -6.84
C PHE A 575 0.69 -9.91 -6.28
N PHE A 576 0.75 -10.08 -4.96
CA PHE A 576 0.76 -11.42 -4.35
C PHE A 576 -0.60 -12.12 -4.42
N VAL A 577 -1.71 -11.38 -4.39
CA VAL A 577 -3.05 -11.95 -4.62
C VAL A 577 -3.14 -12.53 -6.02
N VAL A 578 -2.73 -11.77 -7.03
CA VAL A 578 -2.70 -12.24 -8.42
C VAL A 578 -1.70 -13.39 -8.57
N ALA A 579 -0.52 -13.30 -7.97
CA ALA A 579 0.48 -14.37 -8.03
C ALA A 579 -0.01 -15.71 -7.45
N ASP A 580 -0.87 -15.70 -6.44
CA ASP A 580 -1.48 -16.93 -5.94
C ASP A 580 -2.55 -17.51 -6.86
N ALA A 581 -3.32 -16.65 -7.53
CA ALA A 581 -4.30 -17.07 -8.53
C ALA A 581 -3.63 -17.85 -9.67
N TYR A 582 -2.44 -17.39 -10.11
CA TYR A 582 -1.62 -18.04 -11.14
C TYR A 582 -0.65 -19.13 -10.59
N LYS A 583 -0.72 -19.43 -9.29
CA LYS A 583 0.08 -20.47 -8.60
C LYS A 583 1.59 -20.33 -8.76
N LEU A 584 2.09 -19.09 -8.65
CA LEU A 584 3.52 -18.80 -8.56
C LEU A 584 4.09 -19.32 -7.23
N GLU A 585 5.23 -20.02 -7.25
CA GLU A 585 5.73 -20.75 -6.06
C GLU A 585 6.10 -19.82 -4.90
N THR A 586 6.56 -18.62 -5.21
CA THR A 586 6.98 -17.59 -4.24
C THR A 586 5.80 -16.82 -3.62
N SER A 587 4.56 -17.00 -4.10
CA SER A 587 3.38 -16.24 -3.64
C SER A 587 3.14 -16.40 -2.13
N LYS A 588 3.24 -17.63 -1.63
CA LYS A 588 2.95 -18.01 -0.23
C LYS A 588 3.84 -17.28 0.77
N LEU A 589 5.09 -17.00 0.40
CA LEU A 589 6.01 -16.23 1.25
C LEU A 589 5.55 -14.78 1.39
N GLY A 590 5.12 -14.16 0.29
CA GLY A 590 4.54 -12.82 0.26
C GLY A 590 3.28 -12.72 1.10
N ILE A 591 2.32 -13.65 0.89
CA ILE A 591 1.06 -13.69 1.62
C ILE A 591 1.29 -13.83 3.13
N ARG A 592 2.20 -14.71 3.57
CA ARG A 592 2.54 -14.85 4.99
C ARG A 592 3.11 -13.55 5.58
N LYS A 593 3.98 -12.85 4.85
CA LYS A 593 4.50 -11.54 5.29
C LYS A 593 3.41 -10.47 5.34
N MET A 594 2.46 -10.48 4.41
CA MET A 594 1.32 -9.54 4.41
C MET A 594 0.51 -9.61 5.71
N LEU A 595 0.42 -10.79 6.34
CA LEU A 595 -0.33 -10.98 7.58
C LEU A 595 0.10 -10.03 8.70
N HIS A 596 1.39 -9.69 8.77
CA HIS A 596 1.90 -8.79 9.79
C HIS A 596 1.49 -7.33 9.58
N LEU A 597 1.03 -6.97 8.38
CA LEU A 597 0.60 -5.60 8.05
C LEU A 597 -0.68 -5.18 8.79
N ILE A 598 -1.40 -6.11 9.42
CA ILE A 598 -2.57 -5.80 10.26
C ILE A 598 -2.23 -4.82 11.40
N TRP A 599 -0.98 -4.75 11.81
CA TRP A 599 -0.49 -3.85 12.86
C TRP A 599 -0.13 -2.46 12.35
N THR A 600 -0.04 -2.27 11.02
CA THR A 600 0.33 -0.99 10.41
C THR A 600 -0.86 -0.03 10.41
N LYS A 601 -0.61 1.22 10.82
CA LYS A 601 -1.65 2.25 10.94
C LYS A 601 -1.55 3.30 9.83
N GLY A 602 -2.71 3.62 9.25
CA GLY A 602 -2.96 4.79 8.41
C GLY A 602 -3.13 4.52 6.92
N ASN A 603 -3.49 5.58 6.20
CA ASN A 603 -3.99 5.49 4.82
C ASN A 603 -2.89 5.80 3.80
N SER A 604 -3.04 5.23 2.60
CA SER A 604 -2.27 5.59 1.41
C SER A 604 -2.71 6.94 0.82
N ASP A 605 -1.96 7.44 -0.17
CA ASP A 605 -2.30 8.68 -0.89
C ASP A 605 -3.65 8.58 -1.63
N GLU A 606 -4.09 7.36 -1.97
CA GLU A 606 -5.37 7.05 -2.64
C GLU A 606 -6.54 6.87 -1.66
N GLY A 607 -6.31 7.11 -0.36
CA GLY A 607 -7.34 7.04 0.68
C GLY A 607 -7.64 5.64 1.22
N LYS A 608 -7.15 4.57 0.58
CA LYS A 608 -7.26 3.19 1.07
C LYS A 608 -6.35 2.96 2.28
N GLY A 609 -6.92 2.43 3.36
CA GLY A 609 -6.17 1.99 4.55
C GLY A 609 -5.48 0.65 4.31
N VAL A 610 -4.21 0.51 4.71
CA VAL A 610 -3.45 -0.75 4.56
C VAL A 610 -4.16 -1.91 5.27
N GLN A 611 -4.72 -1.66 6.45
CA GLN A 611 -5.45 -2.65 7.24
C GLN A 611 -6.72 -3.14 6.54
N SER A 612 -7.54 -2.22 6.01
CA SER A 612 -8.79 -2.56 5.29
C SER A 612 -8.49 -3.31 4.00
N HIS A 613 -7.50 -2.85 3.23
CA HIS A 613 -7.06 -3.53 2.00
C HIS A 613 -6.53 -4.94 2.29
N LEU A 614 -5.85 -5.15 3.43
CA LEU A 614 -5.39 -6.48 3.85
C LEU A 614 -6.55 -7.42 4.13
N ILE A 615 -7.60 -6.92 4.80
CA ILE A 615 -8.81 -7.70 5.08
C ILE A 615 -9.48 -8.09 3.76
N GLU A 616 -9.61 -7.16 2.81
CA GLU A 616 -10.16 -7.44 1.47
C GLU A 616 -9.34 -8.50 0.72
N CYS A 617 -8.00 -8.39 0.72
CA CYS A 617 -7.11 -9.37 0.09
C CYS A 617 -7.27 -10.78 0.70
N TYR A 618 -7.25 -10.88 2.04
CA TYR A 618 -7.39 -12.16 2.74
C TYR A 618 -8.80 -12.75 2.60
N ARG A 619 -9.82 -11.89 2.51
CA ARG A 619 -11.19 -12.28 2.21
C ARG A 619 -11.26 -12.98 0.85
N GLY A 620 -10.79 -12.33 -0.22
CA GLY A 620 -10.79 -12.92 -1.57
C GLY A 620 -9.93 -14.18 -1.69
N LEU A 621 -8.79 -14.24 -0.98
CA LEU A 621 -7.88 -15.40 -1.05
C LEU A 621 -8.38 -16.64 -0.28
N PHE A 622 -8.94 -16.46 0.91
CA PHE A 622 -9.16 -17.58 1.84
C PHE A 622 -10.61 -17.73 2.31
N PHE A 623 -11.40 -16.65 2.32
CA PHE A 623 -12.71 -16.62 2.99
C PHE A 623 -13.89 -16.47 2.03
N GLU A 624 -13.65 -16.26 0.73
CA GLU A 624 -14.65 -16.38 -0.32
C GLU A 624 -14.53 -17.75 -0.99
N ALA A 625 -15.68 -18.42 -1.10
CA ALA A 625 -15.81 -19.65 -1.85
C ALA A 625 -16.28 -19.35 -3.27
N PRO A 626 -15.89 -20.15 -4.27
CA PRO A 626 -16.41 -20.01 -5.62
C PRO A 626 -17.95 -20.10 -5.68
N ASP A 627 -18.58 -19.28 -6.53
CA ASP A 627 -20.05 -19.09 -6.58
C ASP A 627 -20.86 -20.37 -6.92
N HIS A 628 -20.22 -21.39 -7.48
CA HIS A 628 -20.87 -22.65 -7.85
C HIS A 628 -21.07 -23.62 -6.67
N LEU A 629 -20.47 -23.36 -5.49
CA LEU A 629 -20.61 -24.24 -4.33
C LEU A 629 -21.90 -23.97 -3.57
N SER A 630 -22.50 -25.03 -3.04
CA SER A 630 -23.59 -24.92 -2.07
C SER A 630 -23.13 -24.13 -0.83
N PRO A 631 -24.03 -23.43 -0.10
CA PRO A 631 -23.65 -22.68 1.11
C PRO A 631 -22.99 -23.57 2.18
N ASN A 632 -23.32 -24.87 2.19
CA ASN A 632 -22.70 -25.84 3.08
C ASN A 632 -21.28 -26.20 2.66
N ASP A 633 -21.04 -26.38 1.36
CA ASP A 633 -19.70 -26.71 0.84
C ASP A 633 -18.79 -25.49 0.79
N ALA A 634 -19.35 -24.31 0.55
CA ALA A 634 -18.69 -23.02 0.74
C ALA A 634 -18.20 -22.86 2.19
N ALA A 635 -19.05 -23.13 3.18
CA ALA A 635 -18.64 -23.08 4.58
C ALA A 635 -17.56 -24.12 4.93
N ASN A 636 -17.64 -25.33 4.36
CA ASN A 636 -16.60 -26.34 4.52
C ASN A 636 -15.27 -25.92 3.90
N PHE A 637 -15.31 -25.25 2.74
CA PHE A 637 -14.13 -24.72 2.04
C PHE A 637 -13.44 -23.63 2.86
N VAL A 638 -14.21 -22.63 3.31
CA VAL A 638 -13.70 -21.53 4.15
C VAL A 638 -13.13 -22.06 5.45
N ALA A 639 -13.84 -22.95 6.16
CA ALA A 639 -13.35 -23.55 7.40
C ALA A 639 -12.02 -24.31 7.19
N ARG A 640 -11.86 -25.01 6.07
CA ARG A 640 -10.61 -25.71 5.72
C ARG A 640 -9.47 -24.74 5.47
N ASN A 641 -9.72 -23.66 4.74
CA ASN A 641 -8.72 -22.62 4.47
C ASN A 641 -8.28 -21.92 5.76
N MET A 642 -9.22 -21.54 6.64
CA MET A 642 -8.93 -20.97 7.95
C MET A 642 -8.03 -21.88 8.78
N MET A 643 -8.31 -23.19 8.81
CA MET A 643 -7.45 -24.15 9.51
C MET A 643 -6.08 -24.25 8.84
N SER A 644 -6.00 -24.24 7.50
CA SER A 644 -4.74 -24.36 6.77
C SER A 644 -3.77 -23.21 7.05
N LEU A 645 -4.29 -22.00 7.30
CA LEU A 645 -3.49 -20.83 7.68
C LEU A 645 -2.76 -21.01 9.02
N THR A 646 -3.23 -21.92 9.88
CA THR A 646 -2.56 -22.23 11.15
C THR A 646 -1.39 -23.22 10.99
N TYR A 647 -1.25 -23.88 9.85
CA TYR A 647 -0.25 -24.94 9.66
C TYR A 647 1.13 -24.36 9.37
N GLY A 648 2.09 -24.69 10.24
CA GLY A 648 3.47 -24.19 10.12
C GLY A 648 3.60 -22.68 10.39
N ALA A 649 2.56 -22.05 10.92
CA ALA A 649 2.60 -20.65 11.32
C ALA A 649 3.46 -20.45 12.56
N THR A 650 4.30 -19.43 12.54
CA THR A 650 5.06 -18.97 13.70
C THR A 650 4.15 -18.34 14.74
N LEU A 651 4.60 -18.23 15.99
CA LEU A 651 3.84 -17.57 17.06
C LEU A 651 3.45 -16.13 16.70
N ALA A 652 4.34 -15.39 16.03
CA ALA A 652 4.07 -14.02 15.59
C ALA A 652 3.00 -13.97 14.48
N GLU A 653 3.06 -14.88 13.51
CA GLU A 653 2.03 -15.01 12.47
C GLU A 653 0.69 -15.40 13.07
N LEU A 654 0.66 -16.30 14.06
CA LEU A 654 -0.58 -16.64 14.78
C LEU A 654 -1.17 -15.43 15.53
N THR A 655 -0.34 -14.61 16.17
CA THR A 655 -0.82 -13.37 16.82
C THR A 655 -1.37 -12.36 15.80
N SER A 656 -0.73 -12.22 14.64
CA SER A 656 -1.27 -11.39 13.55
C SER A 656 -2.56 -11.97 12.97
N LEU A 657 -2.66 -13.30 12.81
CA LEU A 657 -3.88 -13.98 12.38
C LEU A 657 -5.02 -13.80 13.38
N GLU A 658 -4.73 -13.88 14.68
CA GLU A 658 -5.69 -13.62 15.76
C GLU A 658 -6.26 -12.20 15.64
N GLN A 659 -5.39 -11.21 15.42
CA GLN A 659 -5.82 -9.83 15.23
C GLN A 659 -6.66 -9.64 13.96
N LEU A 660 -6.27 -10.28 12.84
CA LEU A 660 -7.02 -10.24 11.58
C LEU A 660 -8.43 -10.81 11.77
N LEU A 661 -8.53 -12.05 12.25
CA LEU A 661 -9.82 -12.73 12.46
C LEU A 661 -10.69 -12.02 13.51
N SER A 662 -10.07 -11.46 14.57
CA SER A 662 -10.80 -10.67 15.57
C SER A 662 -11.42 -9.41 14.98
N THR A 663 -10.70 -8.70 14.09
CA THR A 663 -11.24 -7.52 13.41
C THR A 663 -12.36 -7.92 12.45
N MET A 664 -12.17 -8.97 11.65
CA MET A 664 -13.19 -9.46 10.71
C MET A 664 -14.48 -9.89 11.41
N MET A 665 -14.38 -10.54 12.56
CA MET A 665 -15.54 -10.95 13.36
C MET A 665 -16.27 -9.77 14.01
N LYS A 666 -15.56 -8.67 14.35
CA LYS A 666 -16.19 -7.46 14.91
C LYS A 666 -16.99 -6.67 13.89
N GLU A 667 -16.54 -6.67 12.63
CA GLU A 667 -17.24 -6.00 11.54
C GLU A 667 -18.48 -6.77 11.05
N GLY A 668 -18.66 -8.02 11.50
CA GLY A 668 -19.92 -8.79 11.40
C GLY A 668 -20.20 -9.41 10.03
N ASP A 669 -19.75 -8.79 8.94
CA ASP A 669 -20.16 -9.17 7.58
C ASP A 669 -19.26 -10.23 6.90
N TYR A 670 -18.15 -10.61 7.52
CA TYR A 670 -17.11 -11.41 6.85
C TYR A 670 -17.10 -12.91 7.17
N ILE A 671 -17.64 -13.33 8.32
CA ILE A 671 -17.59 -14.73 8.77
C ILE A 671 -19.01 -15.17 9.13
N SER A 672 -19.56 -16.12 8.37
CA SER A 672 -20.89 -16.63 8.64
C SER A 672 -20.90 -17.61 9.82
N ASP A 673 -22.02 -17.62 10.56
CA ASP A 673 -22.22 -18.57 11.66
C ASP A 673 -22.13 -20.03 11.22
N HIS A 674 -22.46 -20.31 9.95
CA HIS A 674 -22.35 -21.65 9.37
C HIS A 674 -20.88 -22.14 9.32
N VAL A 675 -19.93 -21.25 9.01
CA VAL A 675 -18.49 -21.56 9.05
C VAL A 675 -18.06 -21.91 10.48
N VAL A 676 -18.54 -21.15 11.48
CA VAL A 676 -18.25 -21.41 12.90
C VAL A 676 -18.78 -22.79 13.32
N GLN A 677 -20.00 -23.14 12.92
CA GLN A 677 -20.56 -24.48 13.15
C GLN A 677 -19.72 -25.59 12.50
N LYS A 678 -19.19 -25.37 11.29
CA LYS A 678 -18.29 -26.34 10.63
C LYS A 678 -16.96 -26.50 11.37
N LEU A 679 -16.38 -25.41 11.88
CA LEU A 679 -15.17 -25.49 12.71
C LEU A 679 -15.41 -26.32 13.99
N TRP A 680 -16.54 -26.12 14.66
CA TRP A 680 -16.96 -26.95 15.81
C TRP A 680 -17.19 -28.40 15.43
N GLN A 681 -17.81 -28.65 14.26
CA GLN A 681 -18.01 -29.99 13.74
C GLN A 681 -16.66 -30.71 13.56
N VAL A 682 -15.67 -30.06 12.94
CA VAL A 682 -14.32 -30.62 12.75
C VAL A 682 -13.63 -30.88 14.08
N TYR A 683 -13.72 -29.96 15.04
CA TYR A 683 -13.14 -30.14 16.37
C TYR A 683 -13.78 -31.30 17.13
N GLY A 684 -15.11 -31.44 17.05
CA GLY A 684 -15.93 -32.42 17.76
C GLY A 684 -15.93 -33.83 17.21
N VAL A 685 -15.33 -34.11 16.04
CA VAL A 685 -15.34 -35.45 15.43
C VAL A 685 -14.55 -36.45 16.28
N GLN A 686 -15.22 -37.54 16.70
CA GLN A 686 -14.60 -38.64 17.45
C GLN A 686 -14.49 -39.96 16.66
N ARG A 687 -15.40 -40.21 15.70
CA ARG A 687 -15.54 -41.51 15.02
C ARG A 687 -14.69 -41.68 13.75
N LYS A 688 -14.21 -40.58 13.15
CA LYS A 688 -13.32 -40.62 11.98
C LYS A 688 -11.93 -40.16 12.39
N GLU A 689 -10.90 -40.80 11.83
CA GLU A 689 -9.53 -40.33 11.94
C GLU A 689 -9.40 -39.00 11.19
N ILE A 690 -9.32 -37.91 11.94
CA ILE A 690 -8.98 -36.60 11.40
C ILE A 690 -7.52 -36.30 11.74
N SER A 691 -6.85 -35.52 10.91
CA SER A 691 -5.49 -35.11 11.18
C SER A 691 -5.41 -34.36 12.52
N LYS A 692 -4.40 -34.68 13.34
CA LYS A 692 -4.11 -33.93 14.58
C LYS A 692 -3.93 -32.43 14.29
N SER A 693 -3.33 -32.07 13.14
CA SER A 693 -3.17 -30.68 12.72
C SER A 693 -4.50 -29.99 12.44
N GLN A 694 -5.47 -30.68 11.82
CA GLN A 694 -6.81 -30.14 11.56
C GLN A 694 -7.55 -29.86 12.87
N ARG A 695 -7.53 -30.80 13.82
CA ARG A 695 -8.18 -30.57 15.12
C ARG A 695 -7.54 -29.44 15.91
N ARG A 696 -6.20 -29.35 15.90
CA ARG A 696 -5.46 -28.23 16.51
C ARG A 696 -5.80 -26.90 15.84
N GLY A 697 -5.80 -26.85 14.51
CA GLY A 697 -6.15 -25.66 13.74
C GLY A 697 -7.57 -25.17 14.01
N ALA A 698 -8.54 -26.09 14.11
CA ALA A 698 -9.93 -25.75 14.42
C ALA A 698 -10.06 -25.01 15.76
N ILE A 699 -9.43 -25.52 16.83
CA ILE A 699 -9.52 -24.87 18.15
C ILE A 699 -8.74 -23.55 18.22
N ILE A 700 -7.62 -23.45 17.51
CA ILE A 700 -6.85 -22.21 17.41
C ILE A 700 -7.72 -21.13 16.78
N VAL A 701 -8.34 -21.41 15.63
CA VAL A 701 -9.23 -20.48 14.93
C VAL A 701 -10.45 -20.13 15.80
N LEU A 702 -11.10 -21.11 16.42
CA LEU A 702 -12.23 -20.86 17.32
C LEU A 702 -11.83 -19.97 18.51
N GLY A 703 -10.65 -20.18 19.09
CA GLY A 703 -10.10 -19.33 20.15
C GLY A 703 -9.84 -17.90 19.68
N MET A 704 -9.36 -17.72 18.45
CA MET A 704 -9.16 -16.38 17.83
C MET A 704 -10.50 -15.66 17.61
N LEU A 705 -11.52 -16.36 17.12
CA LEU A 705 -12.87 -15.81 16.93
C LEU A 705 -13.53 -15.47 18.28
N GLY A 706 -13.32 -16.31 19.30
CA GLY A 706 -13.80 -16.09 20.67
C GLY A 706 -13.30 -14.80 21.32
N LEU A 707 -12.16 -14.26 20.87
CA LEU A 707 -11.65 -12.97 21.34
C LEU A 707 -12.57 -11.80 20.93
N ALA A 708 -13.20 -11.88 19.76
CA ALA A 708 -14.14 -10.88 19.28
C ALA A 708 -15.55 -11.11 19.81
N ASN A 709 -16.04 -12.34 19.72
CA ASN A 709 -17.36 -12.73 20.22
C ASN A 709 -17.25 -13.96 21.17
N PRO A 710 -17.35 -13.74 22.50
CA PRO A 710 -17.28 -14.82 23.49
C PRO A 710 -18.40 -15.87 23.35
N GLU A 711 -19.54 -15.54 22.75
CA GLU A 711 -20.69 -16.44 22.59
C GLU A 711 -20.34 -17.69 21.75
N VAL A 712 -19.40 -17.56 20.81
CA VAL A 712 -18.88 -18.67 19.99
C VAL A 712 -18.36 -19.82 20.86
N ILE A 713 -17.73 -19.50 21.99
CA ILE A 713 -17.16 -20.48 22.92
C ILE A 713 -18.19 -20.96 23.94
N VAL A 714 -19.03 -20.05 24.45
CA VAL A 714 -20.04 -20.36 25.49
C VAL A 714 -21.03 -21.41 25.01
N ASN A 715 -21.47 -21.33 23.75
CA ASN A 715 -22.47 -22.24 23.18
C ASN A 715 -22.00 -23.71 23.09
N GLU A 716 -20.69 -23.96 22.98
CA GLU A 716 -20.10 -25.29 22.73
C GLU A 716 -19.13 -25.74 23.84
N LEU A 717 -19.34 -25.24 25.07
CA LEU A 717 -18.49 -25.54 26.23
C LEU A 717 -18.37 -27.05 26.52
N GLU A 718 -19.44 -27.81 26.31
CA GLU A 718 -19.44 -29.27 26.51
C GLU A 718 -18.48 -29.97 25.53
N THR A 719 -18.46 -29.53 24.27
CA THR A 719 -17.59 -30.07 23.22
C THR A 719 -16.11 -29.82 23.55
N LEU A 720 -15.76 -28.65 24.08
CA LEU A 720 -14.41 -28.35 24.60
C LEU A 720 -13.99 -29.27 25.74
N LEU A 721 -14.88 -29.51 26.70
CA LEU A 721 -14.60 -30.37 27.85
C LEU A 721 -14.40 -31.83 27.43
N ARG A 722 -15.21 -32.30 26.47
CA ARG A 722 -15.18 -33.68 25.99
C ARG A 722 -13.96 -33.97 25.12
N VAL A 723 -13.53 -33.04 24.29
CA VAL A 723 -12.41 -33.23 23.35
C VAL A 723 -11.11 -32.71 23.94
N GLY A 724 -11.03 -31.40 24.17
CA GLY A 724 -9.82 -30.69 24.57
C GLY A 724 -9.35 -30.99 25.98
N LEU A 725 -10.28 -31.18 26.91
CA LEU A 725 -9.97 -31.58 28.30
C LEU A 725 -10.33 -33.06 28.60
N GLY A 726 -10.68 -33.82 27.56
CA GLY A 726 -10.99 -35.24 27.61
C GLY A 726 -9.80 -36.11 27.19
N LEU A 727 -10.06 -37.32 26.70
CA LEU A 727 -9.01 -38.30 26.34
C LEU A 727 -8.03 -37.77 25.29
N LEU A 728 -8.56 -37.07 24.28
CA LEU A 728 -7.79 -36.55 23.16
C LEU A 728 -6.79 -35.46 23.59
N GLY A 729 -7.20 -34.56 24.49
CA GLY A 729 -6.30 -33.59 25.10
C GLY A 729 -5.19 -34.20 25.95
N ARG A 730 -5.41 -35.39 26.53
CA ARG A 730 -4.34 -36.11 27.26
C ARG A 730 -3.30 -36.70 26.32
N THR A 731 -3.70 -37.08 25.10
CA THR A 731 -2.78 -37.59 24.07
C THR A 731 -2.06 -36.49 23.30
N ASP A 732 -2.67 -35.30 23.23
CA ASP A 732 -2.17 -34.15 22.47
C ASP A 732 -2.19 -32.90 23.37
N LEU A 733 -1.06 -32.63 24.02
CA LEU A 733 -0.93 -31.54 24.97
C LEU A 733 -1.09 -30.16 24.31
N ALA A 734 -0.66 -30.00 23.06
CA ALA A 734 -0.89 -28.76 22.32
C ALA A 734 -2.39 -28.48 22.12
N LEU A 735 -3.19 -29.51 21.83
CA LEU A 735 -4.65 -29.40 21.74
C LEU A 735 -5.27 -28.96 23.08
N ALA A 736 -4.82 -29.55 24.18
CA ALA A 736 -5.27 -29.17 25.52
C ALA A 736 -4.90 -27.71 25.84
N LYS A 737 -3.68 -27.27 25.51
CA LYS A 737 -3.23 -25.88 25.66
C LYS A 737 -4.17 -24.89 24.96
N TYR A 738 -4.45 -25.09 23.68
CA TYR A 738 -5.33 -24.18 22.93
C TYR A 738 -6.80 -24.27 23.36
N SER A 739 -7.24 -25.43 23.86
CA SER A 739 -8.57 -25.56 24.47
C SER A 739 -8.67 -24.76 25.78
N CYS A 740 -7.62 -24.75 26.61
CA CYS A 740 -7.53 -23.88 27.79
C CYS A 740 -7.52 -22.39 27.40
N ILE A 741 -6.81 -22.01 26.33
CA ILE A 741 -6.79 -20.63 25.83
C ILE A 741 -8.20 -20.22 25.35
N ALA A 742 -8.91 -21.09 24.62
CA ALA A 742 -10.28 -20.83 24.20
C ALA A 742 -11.22 -20.62 25.39
N LEU A 743 -11.09 -21.42 26.46
CA LEU A 743 -11.85 -21.22 27.71
C LEU A 743 -11.58 -19.87 28.36
N GLN A 744 -10.34 -19.37 28.32
CA GLN A 744 -10.02 -18.04 28.83
C GLN A 744 -10.74 -16.92 28.07
N ARG A 745 -11.18 -17.15 26.82
CA ARG A 745 -11.89 -16.14 26.02
C ARG A 745 -13.37 -15.96 26.39
N ILE A 746 -13.91 -16.79 27.29
CA ILE A 746 -15.30 -16.67 27.79
C ILE A 746 -15.54 -15.34 28.51
N GLN A 747 -14.53 -14.83 29.23
CA GLN A 747 -14.55 -13.47 29.76
C GLN A 747 -13.75 -12.52 28.85
N PRO A 748 -14.35 -11.42 28.37
CA PRO A 748 -13.63 -10.45 27.55
C PRO A 748 -12.58 -9.73 28.39
N ASN A 749 -11.31 -9.99 28.11
CA ASN A 749 -10.18 -9.27 28.69
C ASN A 749 -10.01 -7.90 28.00
N ARG A 750 -11.02 -7.02 28.07
CA ARG A 750 -10.89 -5.65 27.56
C ARG A 750 -10.18 -4.79 28.59
N LYS A 751 -8.93 -4.42 28.31
CA LYS A 751 -8.30 -3.25 28.94
C LYS A 751 -9.21 -2.06 28.65
N ALA A 752 -9.72 -1.42 29.70
CA ALA A 752 -10.57 -0.23 29.61
C ALA A 752 -9.87 0.82 28.72
N THR A 753 -10.30 0.91 27.46
CA THR A 753 -9.90 2.00 26.57
C THR A 753 -10.91 3.11 26.83
N GLN A 754 -10.44 4.29 27.20
CA GLN A 754 -11.28 5.44 27.56
C GLN A 754 -12.37 5.66 26.49
N GLY A 755 -13.65 5.49 26.86
CA GLY A 755 -14.77 6.05 26.08
C GLY A 755 -15.89 5.11 25.56
N GLN A 756 -15.93 3.81 25.89
CA GLN A 756 -17.12 2.97 25.58
C GLN A 756 -17.85 2.50 26.84
N PRO A 757 -19.21 2.43 26.82
CA PRO A 757 -19.96 1.86 27.93
C PRO A 757 -19.73 0.34 27.96
N ASP A 758 -19.02 -0.11 28.99
CA ASP A 758 -18.67 -1.51 29.18
C ASP A 758 -19.92 -2.38 29.41
N ARG A 759 -20.12 -3.37 28.53
CA ARG A 759 -21.11 -4.45 28.75
C ARG A 759 -20.76 -5.21 30.04
N ALA A 760 -21.79 -5.60 30.79
CA ALA A 760 -21.71 -6.29 32.07
C ALA A 760 -20.69 -7.45 32.03
N THR A 761 -19.76 -7.44 32.99
CA THR A 761 -18.88 -8.59 33.27
C THR A 761 -19.74 -9.84 33.48
N VAL A 762 -19.56 -10.86 32.65
CA VAL A 762 -20.20 -12.18 32.84
C VAL A 762 -19.87 -12.68 34.24
N ALA A 763 -20.88 -13.13 34.98
CA ALA A 763 -20.71 -13.68 36.32
C ALA A 763 -19.71 -14.85 36.30
N LYS A 764 -18.81 -14.89 37.28
CA LYS A 764 -17.84 -15.99 37.45
C LYS A 764 -18.59 -17.30 37.67
N LEU A 765 -17.96 -18.41 37.27
CA LEU A 765 -18.55 -19.74 37.42
C LEU A 765 -18.38 -20.24 38.86
N PRO A 766 -19.40 -20.90 39.45
CA PRO A 766 -19.27 -21.56 40.74
C PRO A 766 -18.16 -22.60 40.74
N ASN A 767 -17.46 -22.75 41.87
CA ASN A 767 -16.32 -23.66 41.99
C ASN A 767 -16.66 -25.13 41.70
N ASP A 768 -17.92 -25.55 41.87
CA ASP A 768 -18.40 -26.92 41.61
C ASP A 768 -18.61 -27.24 40.12
N HIS A 769 -18.35 -26.29 39.22
CA HIS A 769 -18.55 -26.49 37.80
C HIS A 769 -17.60 -27.54 37.20
N THR A 770 -18.10 -28.38 36.29
CA THR A 770 -17.35 -29.50 35.68
C THR A 770 -16.07 -29.06 34.96
N VAL A 771 -16.02 -27.82 34.45
CA VAL A 771 -14.82 -27.21 33.85
C VAL A 771 -13.62 -27.26 34.78
N PHE A 772 -13.81 -26.86 36.05
CA PHE A 772 -12.72 -26.81 37.02
C PHE A 772 -12.23 -28.21 37.37
N SER A 773 -13.13 -29.19 37.51
CA SER A 773 -12.74 -30.60 37.73
C SER A 773 -11.85 -31.16 36.60
N ARG A 774 -12.11 -30.76 35.35
CA ARG A 774 -11.35 -31.19 34.18
C ARG A 774 -10.00 -30.48 34.07
N LEU A 775 -9.97 -29.15 34.25
CA LEU A 775 -8.73 -28.37 34.31
C LEU A 775 -7.82 -28.87 35.44
N TYR A 776 -8.41 -29.12 36.61
CA TYR A 776 -7.74 -29.71 37.75
C TYR A 776 -7.09 -31.07 37.41
N SER A 777 -7.83 -31.96 36.74
CA SER A 777 -7.29 -33.28 36.34
C SER A 777 -6.11 -33.20 35.37
N ILE A 778 -6.03 -32.13 34.56
CA ILE A 778 -4.94 -31.92 33.60
C ILE A 778 -3.70 -31.34 34.29
N VAL A 779 -3.89 -30.40 35.23
CA VAL A 779 -2.79 -29.88 36.05
C VAL A 779 -2.15 -31.00 36.88
N LEU A 780 -2.93 -31.97 37.35
CA LEU A 780 -2.41 -33.09 38.14
C LEU A 780 -1.74 -34.21 37.34
N MET A 781 -1.90 -34.21 36.01
CA MET A 781 -1.27 -35.21 35.15
C MET A 781 0.26 -35.19 35.32
N SER A 782 0.87 -36.38 35.42
CA SER A 782 2.32 -36.53 35.35
C SER A 782 2.70 -36.90 33.92
N SER A 783 3.41 -36.01 33.22
CA SER A 783 3.93 -36.23 31.88
C SER A 783 5.42 -35.90 31.82
N GLY A 784 6.23 -36.72 31.14
CA GLY A 784 7.64 -36.41 30.87
C GLY A 784 7.85 -35.32 29.79
N SER A 785 6.78 -34.86 29.13
CA SER A 785 6.88 -33.89 28.05
C SER A 785 6.99 -32.45 28.57
N LYS A 786 7.96 -31.69 28.04
CA LYS A 786 8.11 -30.24 28.29
C LYS A 786 6.89 -29.42 27.85
N GLU A 787 6.05 -29.94 26.95
CA GLU A 787 4.82 -29.27 26.53
C GLU A 787 3.79 -29.14 27.68
N TRP A 788 3.90 -29.98 28.71
CA TRP A 788 3.02 -29.94 29.87
C TRP A 788 3.08 -28.60 30.61
N PHE A 789 4.26 -27.98 30.72
CA PHE A 789 4.41 -26.68 31.38
C PHE A 789 3.53 -25.62 30.73
N GLY A 790 3.45 -25.62 29.39
CA GLY A 790 2.58 -24.72 28.64
C GLY A 790 1.09 -25.01 28.80
N VAL A 791 0.68 -26.27 29.01
CA VAL A 791 -0.72 -26.63 29.30
C VAL A 791 -1.10 -26.21 30.72
N ALA A 792 -0.25 -26.54 31.70
CA ALA A 792 -0.47 -26.24 33.11
C ALA A 792 -0.59 -24.72 33.33
N GLU A 793 0.26 -23.92 32.68
CA GLU A 793 0.19 -22.46 32.69
C GLU A 793 -1.19 -21.96 32.22
N GLN A 794 -1.65 -22.40 31.04
CA GLN A 794 -2.92 -21.95 30.48
C GLN A 794 -4.13 -22.50 31.23
N ALA A 795 -4.02 -23.67 31.86
CA ALA A 795 -5.06 -24.23 32.71
C ALA A 795 -5.22 -23.43 34.01
N ILE A 796 -4.11 -23.09 34.68
CA ILE A 796 -4.12 -22.25 35.90
C ILE A 796 -4.66 -20.85 35.55
N ASN A 797 -4.23 -20.27 34.42
CA ASN A 797 -4.79 -19.00 33.92
C ASN A 797 -6.31 -19.05 33.73
N ALA A 798 -6.83 -20.13 33.15
CA ALA A 798 -8.27 -20.34 32.97
C ALA A 798 -9.02 -20.46 34.31
N ILE A 799 -8.44 -21.16 35.30
CA ILE A 799 -9.03 -21.27 36.65
C ILE A 799 -9.12 -19.88 37.30
N TYR A 800 -8.02 -19.11 37.30
CA TYR A 800 -7.97 -17.78 37.92
C TYR A 800 -8.90 -16.75 37.27
N LEU A 801 -9.15 -16.88 35.98
CA LEU A 801 -10.05 -16.00 35.26
C LEU A 801 -11.53 -16.35 35.48
N LEU A 802 -11.88 -17.64 35.43
CA LEU A 802 -13.28 -18.08 35.41
C LEU A 802 -13.87 -18.38 36.79
N ALA A 803 -13.07 -18.78 37.79
CA ALA A 803 -13.57 -19.21 39.09
C ALA A 803 -13.91 -18.04 40.03
N GLU A 804 -14.91 -18.25 40.88
CA GLU A 804 -15.21 -17.37 42.01
C GLU A 804 -14.07 -17.34 43.03
N HIS A 805 -13.64 -18.52 43.49
CA HIS A 805 -12.55 -18.69 44.47
C HIS A 805 -11.44 -19.60 43.90
N PRO A 806 -10.52 -19.06 43.07
CA PRO A 806 -9.46 -19.84 42.43
C PRO A 806 -8.37 -20.34 43.39
N ASP A 807 -8.19 -19.64 44.52
CA ASP A 807 -7.25 -19.96 45.60
C ASP A 807 -7.53 -21.34 46.21
N ILE A 808 -8.81 -21.69 46.42
CA ILE A 808 -9.21 -23.00 46.97
C ILE A 808 -8.83 -24.13 46.00
N ILE A 809 -9.16 -23.97 44.72
CA ILE A 809 -8.93 -24.98 43.67
C ILE A 809 -7.43 -25.20 43.45
N CYS A 810 -6.67 -24.12 43.27
CA CYS A 810 -5.22 -24.18 43.07
C CYS A 810 -4.48 -24.65 44.34
N GLY A 811 -4.96 -24.26 45.53
CA GLY A 811 -4.43 -24.74 46.81
C GLY A 811 -4.57 -26.24 46.97
N GLU A 812 -5.74 -26.80 46.61
CA GLU A 812 -5.94 -28.25 46.64
C GLU A 812 -5.11 -28.97 45.57
N ALA A 813 -4.90 -28.35 44.40
CA ALA A 813 -4.05 -28.91 43.35
C ALA A 813 -2.59 -29.05 43.83
N ILE A 814 -2.07 -28.02 44.51
CA ILE A 814 -0.74 -28.06 45.12
C ILE A 814 -0.68 -29.16 46.18
N ARG A 815 -1.65 -29.26 47.09
CA ARG A 815 -1.66 -30.31 48.13
C ARG A 815 -1.69 -31.72 47.54
N GLN A 816 -2.53 -31.97 46.54
CA GLN A 816 -2.62 -33.29 45.91
C GLN A 816 -1.36 -33.63 45.13
N LYS A 817 -0.78 -32.69 44.36
CA LYS A 817 0.48 -32.92 43.64
C LYS A 817 1.64 -33.12 44.62
N THR A 818 1.67 -32.39 45.73
CA THR A 818 2.66 -32.57 46.82
C THR A 818 2.59 -33.97 47.40
N ARG A 819 1.38 -34.46 47.74
CA ARG A 819 1.19 -35.85 48.18
C ARG A 819 1.69 -36.83 47.13
N ALA A 820 1.33 -36.65 45.86
CA ALA A 820 1.75 -37.56 44.79
C ALA A 820 3.27 -37.61 44.57
N VAL A 821 3.98 -36.49 44.76
CA VAL A 821 5.44 -36.41 44.62
C VAL A 821 6.14 -37.04 45.83
N PHE A 822 5.75 -36.69 47.05
CA PHE A 822 6.47 -37.11 48.26
C PHE A 822 5.99 -38.42 48.89
N GLN A 823 4.72 -38.83 48.71
CA GLN A 823 4.24 -40.14 49.20
C GLN A 823 4.79 -41.31 48.38
N ARG A 824 5.03 -41.12 47.09
CA ARG A 824 5.74 -42.11 46.26
C ARG A 824 7.15 -42.35 46.79
N THR A 825 7.88 -41.31 47.17
CA THR A 825 9.22 -41.43 47.76
C THR A 825 9.18 -42.11 49.14
N ALA A 826 8.13 -41.88 49.94
CA ALA A 826 7.97 -42.48 51.26
C ALA A 826 7.62 -43.98 51.24
N GLN A 827 6.94 -44.48 50.19
CA GLN A 827 6.67 -45.91 50.03
C GLN A 827 7.94 -46.70 49.66
N TYR A 828 8.84 -46.13 48.85
CA TYR A 828 10.13 -46.77 48.53
C TYR A 828 11.05 -46.87 49.76
N HIS A 829 11.12 -45.84 50.61
CA HIS A 829 11.92 -45.88 51.84
C HIS A 829 11.36 -46.81 52.94
N ALA A 830 10.08 -47.20 52.85
CA ALA A 830 9.46 -48.13 53.80
C ALA A 830 9.68 -49.60 53.42
N GLU A 831 9.83 -49.91 52.12
CA GLU A 831 10.13 -51.27 51.64
C GLU A 831 11.63 -51.62 51.78
N ASP A 832 12.54 -50.65 51.59
CA ASP A 832 14.00 -50.84 51.82
C ASP A 832 14.40 -51.01 53.29
N ALA A 833 13.49 -50.73 54.24
CA ALA A 833 13.76 -50.85 55.67
C ALA A 833 13.39 -52.22 56.26
N MET A 834 12.85 -53.15 55.46
CA MET A 834 12.34 -54.44 55.95
C MET A 834 12.97 -55.71 55.36
N GLU A 835 13.99 -55.62 54.51
CA GLU A 835 14.78 -56.80 54.11
C GLU A 835 16.28 -56.48 54.11
N VAL A 836 16.94 -56.77 55.25
CA VAL A 836 18.39 -56.97 55.29
C VAL A 836 18.61 -58.44 55.63
N GLU A 837 18.70 -59.28 54.60
CA GLU A 837 19.50 -60.51 54.63
C GLU A 837 19.81 -60.99 53.20
N ASP A 838 21.09 -60.85 52.85
CA ASP A 838 21.89 -61.54 51.81
C ASP A 838 21.28 -61.84 50.42
N GLY A 839 21.87 -61.20 49.40
CA GLY A 839 21.81 -61.69 48.02
C GLY A 839 22.16 -60.62 46.99
N GLU A 840 23.42 -60.59 46.54
CA GLU A 840 23.87 -59.77 45.41
C GLU A 840 23.18 -60.18 44.09
N GLN A 841 22.98 -59.18 43.22
CA GLN A 841 22.58 -59.20 41.81
C GLN A 841 21.07 -59.17 41.52
N GLU A 842 20.53 -57.96 41.24
CA GLU A 842 19.63 -57.70 40.10
C GLU A 842 19.38 -56.19 39.84
N THR A 843 19.56 -55.78 38.57
CA THR A 843 19.01 -54.60 37.86
C THR A 843 19.45 -53.15 38.21
N VAL A 844 20.47 -52.65 37.50
CA VAL A 844 20.86 -51.23 37.44
C VAL A 844 19.97 -50.39 36.49
N ALA A 845 19.05 -51.01 35.74
CA ALA A 845 18.23 -50.33 34.72
C ALA A 845 16.90 -49.74 35.23
N ASP A 846 16.33 -50.25 36.33
CA ASP A 846 15.04 -49.79 36.86
C ASP A 846 15.16 -48.61 37.85
N THR A 847 16.38 -48.33 38.35
CA THR A 847 16.66 -47.23 39.28
C THR A 847 16.81 -45.87 38.60
N GLU A 848 17.27 -45.84 37.34
CA GLU A 848 17.43 -44.58 36.57
C GLU A 848 16.08 -44.04 36.06
N ALA A 849 15.19 -44.92 35.56
CA ALA A 849 13.86 -44.53 35.07
C ALA A 849 12.90 -44.04 36.17
N SER A 850 13.11 -44.47 37.41
CA SER A 850 12.33 -44.09 38.59
C SER A 850 12.82 -42.79 39.23
N GLN A 851 14.12 -42.51 39.20
CA GLN A 851 14.69 -41.20 39.58
C GLN A 851 14.24 -40.07 38.64
N ASP A 852 14.25 -40.29 37.32
CA ASP A 852 13.83 -39.30 36.32
C ASP A 852 12.34 -38.91 36.44
N GLN A 853 11.48 -39.83 36.87
CA GLN A 853 10.06 -39.52 37.13
C GLN A 853 9.86 -38.73 38.41
N SER A 854 10.70 -38.94 39.43
CA SER A 854 10.68 -38.19 40.69
C SER A 854 11.17 -36.75 40.50
N THR A 855 12.27 -36.55 39.75
CA THR A 855 12.80 -35.22 39.42
C THR A 855 11.82 -34.41 38.55
N THR A 856 11.23 -35.06 37.54
CA THR A 856 10.19 -34.45 36.70
C THR A 856 8.96 -34.07 37.52
N GLY A 857 8.52 -34.95 38.42
CA GLY A 857 7.39 -34.68 39.32
C GLY A 857 7.64 -33.49 40.24
N LEU A 858 8.87 -33.37 40.77
CA LEU A 858 9.30 -32.24 41.58
C LEU A 858 9.35 -30.95 40.75
N ALA A 859 9.93 -30.96 39.55
CA ALA A 859 9.98 -29.80 38.66
C ALA A 859 8.57 -29.28 38.31
N GLN A 860 7.61 -30.19 38.06
CA GLN A 860 6.21 -29.85 37.84
C GLN A 860 5.55 -29.20 39.06
N LEU A 861 5.82 -29.73 40.25
CA LEU A 861 5.30 -29.16 41.50
C LEU A 861 5.84 -27.74 41.72
N LEU A 862 7.15 -27.54 41.58
CA LEU A 862 7.78 -26.22 41.73
C LEU A 862 7.22 -25.20 40.72
N PHE A 863 6.99 -25.62 39.47
CA PHE A 863 6.37 -24.78 38.46
C PHE A 863 4.95 -24.35 38.82
N ILE A 864 4.10 -25.28 39.29
CA ILE A 864 2.73 -24.96 39.73
C ILE A 864 2.76 -23.96 40.87
N VAL A 865 3.57 -24.21 41.90
CA VAL A 865 3.70 -23.33 43.08
C VAL A 865 4.10 -21.91 42.66
N GLY A 866 5.15 -21.78 41.84
CA GLY A 866 5.61 -20.48 41.37
C GLY A 866 4.56 -19.76 40.50
N HIS A 867 3.87 -20.48 39.62
CA HIS A 867 2.86 -19.86 38.75
C HIS A 867 1.59 -19.46 39.51
N VAL A 868 1.15 -20.27 40.48
CA VAL A 868 0.03 -19.94 41.38
C VAL A 868 0.37 -18.70 42.21
N ALA A 869 1.59 -18.58 42.71
CA ALA A 869 2.01 -17.39 43.47
C ALA A 869 1.82 -16.09 42.67
N ILE A 870 2.32 -16.03 41.43
CA ILE A 870 2.12 -14.87 40.56
C ILE A 870 0.66 -14.62 40.25
N LYS A 871 -0.12 -15.67 39.93
CA LYS A 871 -1.54 -15.50 39.60
C LYS A 871 -2.37 -15.06 40.80
N GLN A 872 -1.97 -15.44 42.01
CA GLN A 872 -2.57 -14.94 43.24
C GLN A 872 -2.34 -13.45 43.42
N ILE A 873 -1.13 -12.93 43.15
CA ILE A 873 -0.87 -11.46 43.18
C ILE A 873 -1.77 -10.74 42.19
N VAL A 874 -1.79 -11.20 40.93
CA VAL A 874 -2.61 -10.59 39.88
C VAL A 874 -4.09 -10.62 40.24
N HIS A 875 -4.54 -11.69 40.90
CA HIS A 875 -5.91 -11.80 41.41
C HIS A 875 -6.20 -10.79 42.53
N ILE A 876 -5.29 -10.64 43.50
CA ILE A 876 -5.40 -9.66 44.59
C ILE A 876 -5.52 -8.24 44.00
N GLU A 877 -4.62 -7.87 43.07
CA GLU A 877 -4.70 -6.57 42.37
C GLU A 877 -5.98 -6.39 41.55
N ALA A 878 -6.50 -7.47 40.95
CA ALA A 878 -7.76 -7.43 40.24
C ALA A 878 -8.95 -7.25 41.18
N THR A 879 -8.94 -7.89 42.34
CA THR A 879 -9.95 -7.69 43.38
C THR A 879 -9.89 -6.30 43.98
N GLU A 880 -8.69 -5.73 44.13
CA GLU A 880 -8.48 -4.34 44.55
C GLU A 880 -9.08 -3.36 43.54
N ARG A 881 -8.75 -3.51 42.25
CA ARG A 881 -9.35 -2.71 41.17
C ARG A 881 -10.87 -2.85 41.11
N GLU A 882 -11.39 -4.05 41.31
CA GLU A 882 -12.83 -4.30 41.33
C GLU A 882 -13.52 -3.65 42.54
N PHE A 883 -12.90 -3.69 43.71
CA PHE A 883 -13.38 -3.02 44.92
C PHE A 883 -13.44 -1.50 44.71
N LYS A 884 -12.34 -0.90 44.20
CA LYS A 884 -12.28 0.52 43.83
C LYS A 884 -13.37 0.88 42.82
N ARG A 885 -13.58 0.05 41.78
CA ARG A 885 -14.65 0.22 40.78
C ARG A 885 -16.05 0.19 41.40
N ARG A 886 -16.34 -0.80 42.25
CA ARG A 886 -17.65 -0.95 42.91
C ARG A 886 -17.93 0.23 43.85
N LYS A 887 -16.92 0.70 44.58
CA LYS A 887 -17.00 1.86 45.46
C LYS A 887 -17.23 3.15 44.66
N ALA A 888 -16.50 3.38 43.57
CA ALA A 888 -16.71 4.51 42.67
C ALA A 888 -18.12 4.51 42.04
N ASN A 889 -18.63 3.33 41.66
CA ASN A 889 -20.00 3.19 41.15
C ASN A 889 -21.06 3.39 42.24
N ALA A 890 -20.79 2.96 43.48
CA ALA A 890 -21.65 3.19 44.63
C ALA A 890 -21.68 4.68 45.02
N ALA A 891 -20.53 5.37 44.97
CA ALA A 891 -20.41 6.82 45.18
C ALA A 891 -21.14 7.62 44.08
N LYS A 892 -21.01 7.21 42.81
CA LYS A 892 -21.80 7.81 41.71
C LYS A 892 -23.31 7.60 41.89
N LYS A 893 -23.73 6.42 42.37
CA LYS A 893 -25.14 6.12 42.68
C LYS A 893 -25.64 6.91 43.90
N SER A 894 -24.81 7.10 44.93
CA SER A 894 -25.18 7.90 46.11
C SER A 894 -25.26 9.38 45.78
N ALA A 895 -24.32 9.91 44.97
CA ALA A 895 -24.36 11.28 44.45
C ALA A 895 -25.59 11.54 43.56
N ALA A 896 -25.96 10.58 42.70
CA ALA A 896 -27.19 10.64 41.90
C ALA A 896 -28.47 10.61 42.77
N SER A 897 -28.44 9.92 43.92
CA SER A 897 -29.56 9.89 44.88
C SER A 897 -29.64 11.17 45.74
N ALA A 898 -28.51 11.81 46.03
CA ALA A 898 -28.43 13.05 46.81
C ALA A 898 -28.94 14.26 46.00
N PHE A 899 -28.75 14.27 44.67
CA PHE A 899 -29.31 15.28 43.78
C PHE A 899 -30.86 15.32 43.75
N SER A 900 -31.54 14.29 44.28
CA SER A 900 -33.01 14.24 44.42
C SER A 900 -33.56 14.84 45.72
N LYS A 901 -32.71 15.15 46.70
CA LYS A 901 -33.09 15.77 47.99
C LYS A 901 -32.24 17.01 48.19
N GLY A 902 -32.69 18.16 47.68
CA GLY A 902 -31.95 19.42 47.57
C GLY A 902 -31.37 20.01 48.87
N ALA A 903 -30.29 19.43 49.37
CA ALA A 903 -29.39 20.03 50.35
C ALA A 903 -27.98 20.15 49.74
N PRO A 904 -27.28 21.28 49.89
CA PRO A 904 -25.90 21.41 49.47
C PRO A 904 -25.02 20.68 50.47
N VAL A 905 -24.47 19.53 50.09
CA VAL A 905 -23.43 18.85 50.85
C VAL A 905 -22.13 19.04 50.07
N GLU A 906 -21.10 19.56 50.72
CA GLU A 906 -19.77 19.71 50.16
C GLU A 906 -19.25 18.35 49.70
N ALA A 907 -19.03 18.21 48.38
CA ALA A 907 -18.53 16.98 47.77
C ALA A 907 -17.11 16.61 48.25
N ASP A 908 -16.36 17.59 48.75
CA ASP A 908 -14.98 17.43 49.23
C ASP A 908 -14.87 16.60 50.52
N GLU A 909 -15.84 16.67 51.45
CA GLU A 909 -15.75 15.92 52.71
C GLU A 909 -16.12 14.43 52.54
N LEU A 910 -16.96 14.09 51.56
CA LEU A 910 -17.32 12.70 51.23
C LEU A 910 -16.24 11.99 50.40
N GLU A 911 -15.49 12.73 49.56
CA GLU A 911 -14.27 12.21 48.92
C GLU A 911 -13.13 12.04 49.93
N ALA A 912 -12.99 12.94 50.91
CA ALA A 912 -12.00 12.82 51.98
C ALA A 912 -12.23 11.61 52.91
N ILE A 913 -13.50 11.26 53.20
CA ILE A 913 -13.85 10.03 53.98
C ILE A 913 -13.78 8.77 53.09
N GLY A 914 -13.96 8.92 51.78
CA GLY A 914 -13.80 7.84 50.79
C GLY A 914 -12.35 7.44 50.56
N GLY A 915 -11.40 8.37 50.63
CA GLY A 915 -9.97 8.14 50.45
C GLY A 915 -9.36 7.26 51.54
N THR A 916 -9.63 7.56 52.81
CA THR A 916 -9.00 6.84 53.94
C THR A 916 -9.34 5.34 53.98
N SER A 917 -10.60 4.97 53.70
CA SER A 917 -11.02 3.56 53.66
C SER A 917 -10.62 2.83 52.37
N GLU A 918 -10.25 3.54 51.32
CA GLU A 918 -9.65 2.96 50.10
C GLU A 918 -8.15 2.70 50.30
N ASP A 919 -7.48 3.63 50.95
CA ASP A 919 -6.07 3.50 51.35
C ASP A 919 -5.92 2.37 52.37
N ASP A 920 -6.76 2.29 53.43
CA ASP A 920 -6.75 1.19 54.41
C ASP A 920 -6.91 -0.19 53.76
N PHE A 921 -7.76 -0.31 52.73
CA PHE A 921 -7.97 -1.57 52.00
C PHE A 921 -6.77 -1.89 51.10
N THR A 922 -6.19 -0.87 50.46
CA THR A 922 -4.99 -1.02 49.63
C THR A 922 -3.80 -1.43 50.49
N ASP A 923 -3.64 -0.83 51.66
CA ASP A 923 -2.62 -1.14 52.65
C ASP A 923 -2.82 -2.54 53.24
N ALA A 924 -4.06 -2.94 53.54
CA ALA A 924 -4.36 -4.31 53.95
C ALA A 924 -4.00 -5.33 52.85
N MET A 925 -4.31 -5.06 51.59
CA MET A 925 -3.94 -5.93 50.47
C MET A 925 -2.42 -5.98 50.25
N ALA A 926 -1.71 -4.87 50.44
CA ALA A 926 -0.26 -4.82 50.42
C ALA A 926 0.35 -5.63 51.58
N GLN A 927 -0.23 -5.55 52.78
CA GLN A 927 0.20 -6.33 53.94
C GLN A 927 -0.04 -7.85 53.75
N ILE A 928 -1.19 -8.23 53.17
CA ILE A 928 -1.49 -9.62 52.80
C ILE A 928 -0.45 -10.14 51.80
N ARG A 929 -0.12 -9.33 50.79
CA ARG A 929 0.89 -9.66 49.78
C ARG A 929 2.29 -9.82 50.39
N GLU A 930 2.72 -8.88 51.22
CA GLU A 930 4.08 -8.82 51.75
C GLU A 930 4.33 -9.88 52.85
N HIS A 931 3.38 -10.07 53.77
CA HIS A 931 3.56 -10.93 54.94
C HIS A 931 2.73 -12.23 54.90
N GLU A 932 1.44 -12.18 54.58
CA GLU A 932 0.58 -13.37 54.74
C GLU A 932 0.84 -14.46 53.70
N LEU A 933 1.16 -14.10 52.46
CA LEU A 933 1.37 -15.08 51.38
C LEU A 933 2.64 -15.93 51.57
N LEU A 934 3.77 -15.36 52.01
CA LEU A 934 5.03 -16.12 52.14
C LEU A 934 5.46 -16.41 53.57
N TYR A 935 4.99 -15.64 54.56
CA TYR A 935 5.42 -15.76 55.96
C TYR A 935 4.30 -16.16 56.92
N GLY A 936 3.04 -16.23 56.46
CA GLY A 936 1.91 -16.60 57.32
C GLY A 936 1.93 -18.07 57.77
N ASP A 937 1.60 -18.33 59.03
CA ASP A 937 1.57 -19.67 59.64
C ASP A 937 0.64 -20.67 58.93
N LYS A 938 -0.43 -20.15 58.30
CA LYS A 938 -1.41 -20.94 57.53
C LYS A 938 -1.13 -20.93 56.02
N SER A 939 -0.06 -20.27 55.57
CA SER A 939 0.26 -20.17 54.15
C SER A 939 0.83 -21.48 53.62
N LEU A 940 0.34 -21.87 52.44
CA LEU A 940 0.86 -23.01 51.69
C LEU A 940 2.22 -22.70 51.03
N LEU A 941 2.43 -21.47 50.56
CA LEU A 941 3.63 -21.07 49.82
C LEU A 941 4.86 -20.95 50.75
N ALA A 942 4.64 -20.62 52.03
CA ALA A 942 5.69 -20.48 53.04
C ALA A 942 6.58 -21.73 53.17
N ARG A 943 6.01 -22.93 52.95
CA ARG A 943 6.75 -24.20 53.04
C ARG A 943 7.65 -24.48 51.83
N PHE A 944 7.33 -23.90 50.67
CA PHE A 944 8.07 -24.14 49.43
C PHE A 944 9.20 -23.14 49.21
N GLY A 945 9.14 -21.94 49.81
CA GLY A 945 10.18 -20.91 49.68
C GLY A 945 11.59 -21.42 50.05
N PRO A 946 11.80 -21.93 51.28
CA PRO A 946 13.09 -22.49 51.70
C PRO A 946 13.54 -23.69 50.85
N MET A 947 12.61 -24.54 50.44
CA MET A 947 12.89 -25.71 49.60
C MET A 947 13.42 -25.30 48.22
N ILE A 948 12.78 -24.32 47.59
CA ILE A 948 13.21 -23.81 46.28
C ILE A 948 14.59 -23.14 46.41
N ALA A 949 14.81 -22.36 47.47
CA ALA A 949 16.11 -21.73 47.72
C ALA A 949 17.24 -22.75 47.90
N ASP A 950 16.99 -23.84 48.64
CA ASP A 950 17.97 -24.93 48.84
C ASP A 950 18.33 -25.64 47.52
N ILE A 951 17.33 -25.95 46.69
CA ILE A 951 17.56 -26.55 45.36
C ILE A 951 18.42 -25.63 44.47
N CYS A 952 18.16 -24.32 44.51
CA CYS A 952 18.92 -23.33 43.76
C CYS A 952 20.35 -23.11 44.30
N GLN A 953 20.58 -23.24 45.61
CA GLN A 953 21.90 -23.11 46.22
C GLN A 953 22.79 -24.33 45.94
N ASN A 954 22.21 -25.54 45.97
CA ASN A 954 22.94 -26.81 45.84
C ASN A 954 22.94 -27.36 44.41
N ASN A 955 23.39 -26.55 43.45
CA ASN A 955 23.38 -26.89 42.02
C ASN A 955 24.25 -28.12 41.63
N LEU A 956 25.20 -28.52 42.47
CA LEU A 956 26.03 -29.72 42.26
C LEU A 956 25.32 -31.02 42.68
N VAL A 957 24.37 -30.92 43.61
CA VAL A 957 23.58 -32.06 44.12
C VAL A 957 22.41 -32.32 43.17
N TYR A 958 21.69 -31.27 42.79
CA TYR A 958 20.56 -31.36 41.86
C TYR A 958 21.03 -31.10 40.42
N LYS A 959 21.60 -32.10 39.75
CA LYS A 959 22.23 -31.95 38.42
C LYS A 959 21.24 -31.82 37.25
N ASP A 960 19.96 -32.13 37.46
CA ASP A 960 18.94 -32.07 36.40
C ASP A 960 18.67 -30.61 35.97
N LYS A 961 18.88 -30.33 34.68
CA LYS A 961 18.71 -29.01 34.07
C LYS A 961 17.26 -28.53 34.11
N ASP A 962 16.30 -29.43 33.91
CA ASP A 962 14.88 -29.06 33.86
C ASP A 962 14.36 -28.72 35.27
N LEU A 963 14.84 -29.45 36.28
CA LEU A 963 14.59 -29.14 37.69
C LEU A 963 15.22 -27.79 38.10
N GLN A 964 16.49 -27.55 37.75
CA GLN A 964 17.17 -26.28 38.03
C GLN A 964 16.46 -25.08 37.36
N SER A 965 16.08 -25.21 36.09
CA SER A 965 15.35 -24.17 35.37
C SER A 965 13.97 -23.90 35.99
N ALA A 966 13.22 -24.96 36.36
CA ALA A 966 11.92 -24.82 37.02
C ALA A 966 12.05 -24.20 38.42
N ALA A 967 13.07 -24.59 39.19
CA ALA A 967 13.36 -24.04 40.52
C ALA A 967 13.79 -22.58 40.44
N ALA A 968 14.68 -22.21 39.52
CA ALA A 968 15.10 -20.83 39.31
C ALA A 968 13.92 -19.94 38.89
N LEU A 969 13.07 -20.42 37.98
CA LEU A 969 11.86 -19.71 37.58
C LEU A 969 10.85 -19.58 38.73
N ALA A 970 10.69 -20.62 39.55
CA ALA A 970 9.82 -20.57 40.72
C ALA A 970 10.34 -19.61 41.80
N LEU A 971 11.66 -19.61 42.06
CA LEU A 971 12.32 -18.67 42.97
C LEU A 971 12.08 -17.23 42.52
N ALA A 972 12.36 -16.96 41.23
CA ALA A 972 12.10 -15.68 40.60
C ALA A 972 10.65 -15.22 40.76
N LYS A 973 9.69 -16.11 40.51
CA LYS A 973 8.25 -15.81 40.65
C LYS A 973 7.85 -15.51 42.11
N LEU A 974 8.43 -16.21 43.09
CA LEU A 974 8.19 -15.93 44.52
C LEU A 974 8.82 -14.60 44.96
N MET A 975 9.97 -14.23 44.39
CA MET A 975 10.60 -12.93 44.64
C MET A 975 9.75 -11.75 44.17
N CYS A 976 8.85 -11.90 43.19
CA CYS A 976 7.90 -10.85 42.81
C CYS A 976 6.76 -10.66 43.83
N VAL A 977 6.59 -11.60 44.79
CA VAL A 977 5.51 -11.54 45.80
C VAL A 977 5.85 -10.53 46.89
N SER A 978 7.02 -10.66 47.52
CA SER A 978 7.46 -9.85 48.67
C SER A 978 8.81 -9.20 48.41
N SER A 979 8.92 -7.94 48.82
CA SER A 979 10.18 -7.17 48.80
C SER A 979 11.25 -7.77 49.72
N GLU A 980 10.90 -8.19 50.93
CA GLU A 980 11.84 -8.81 51.89
C GLU A 980 12.41 -10.13 51.35
N PHE A 981 11.56 -10.94 50.71
CA PHE A 981 12.00 -12.20 50.11
C PHE A 981 12.91 -11.95 48.90
N CYS A 982 12.61 -10.91 48.11
CA CYS A 982 13.45 -10.48 47.00
C CYS A 982 14.85 -10.06 47.48
N GLU A 983 14.95 -9.17 48.47
CA GLU A 983 16.23 -8.65 48.97
C GLU A 983 17.15 -9.78 49.46
N ARG A 984 16.61 -10.75 50.20
CA ARG A 984 17.38 -11.89 50.73
C ARG A 984 17.93 -12.82 49.65
N HIS A 985 17.19 -13.03 48.56
CA HIS A 985 17.52 -14.02 47.53
C HIS A 985 18.05 -13.40 46.22
N LEU A 986 18.06 -12.07 46.09
CA LEU A 986 18.60 -11.37 44.92
C LEU A 986 20.07 -11.72 44.63
N PRO A 987 21.00 -11.79 45.61
CA PRO A 987 22.38 -12.18 45.33
C PRO A 987 22.52 -13.61 44.76
N LEU A 988 21.67 -14.53 45.23
CA LEU A 988 21.61 -15.90 44.73
C LEU A 988 21.14 -15.92 43.27
N LEU A 989 20.09 -15.17 42.94
CA LEU A 989 19.55 -15.08 41.58
C LEU A 989 20.57 -14.46 40.60
N LEU A 990 21.29 -13.41 41.02
CA LEU A 990 22.36 -12.80 40.22
C LEU A 990 23.53 -13.78 40.01
N THR A 991 23.88 -14.57 41.02
CA THR A 991 24.90 -15.62 40.88
C THR A 991 24.47 -16.69 39.87
N ILE A 992 23.19 -17.09 39.88
CA ILE A 992 22.63 -18.02 38.88
C ILE A 992 22.71 -17.40 37.48
N LEU A 993 22.40 -16.11 37.32
CA LEU A 993 22.49 -15.42 36.04
C LEU A 993 23.92 -15.41 35.47
N GLU A 994 24.93 -15.18 36.30
CA GLU A 994 26.32 -15.11 35.86
C GLU A 994 26.96 -16.48 35.62
N ARG A 995 26.65 -17.47 36.46
CA ARG A 995 27.33 -18.77 36.45
C ARG A 995 26.60 -19.87 35.70
N SER A 996 25.30 -19.73 35.45
CA SER A 996 24.54 -20.79 34.76
C SER A 996 25.03 -20.97 33.32
N HIS A 997 25.26 -22.21 32.93
CA HIS A 997 25.59 -22.57 31.55
C HIS A 997 24.36 -22.66 30.65
N ASP A 998 23.17 -22.85 31.22
CA ASP A 998 21.92 -23.05 30.49
C ASP A 998 21.31 -21.72 30.01
N PRO A 999 21.17 -21.49 28.69
CA PRO A 999 20.60 -20.27 28.14
C PRO A 999 19.14 -20.04 28.56
N ILE A 1000 18.34 -21.12 28.72
CA ILE A 1000 16.91 -21.00 29.08
C ILE A 1000 16.77 -20.41 30.48
N THR A 1001 17.54 -20.95 31.43
CA THR A 1001 17.61 -20.41 32.80
C THR A 1001 18.06 -18.95 32.81
N ARG A 1002 19.11 -18.58 32.05
CA ARG A 1002 19.55 -17.17 31.95
C ARG A 1002 18.46 -16.27 31.38
N SER A 1003 17.79 -16.67 30.29
CA SER A 1003 16.67 -15.92 29.71
C SER A 1003 15.50 -15.75 30.69
N ASN A 1004 15.14 -16.81 31.42
CA ASN A 1004 14.07 -16.76 32.42
C ASN A 1004 14.41 -15.79 33.56
N VAL A 1005 15.66 -15.79 34.04
CA VAL A 1005 16.12 -14.88 35.09
C VAL A 1005 16.14 -13.43 34.60
N VAL A 1006 16.54 -13.17 33.35
CA VAL A 1006 16.49 -11.83 32.76
C VAL A 1006 15.05 -11.29 32.67
N ILE A 1007 14.09 -12.12 32.25
CA ILE A 1007 12.67 -11.73 32.24
C ILE A 1007 12.20 -11.44 33.67
N ALA A 1008 12.52 -12.32 34.61
CA ALA A 1008 12.12 -12.18 36.00
C ALA A 1008 12.71 -10.92 36.66
N LEU A 1009 13.98 -10.59 36.41
CA LEU A 1009 14.59 -9.35 36.88
C LEU A 1009 13.85 -8.13 36.34
N GLY A 1010 13.36 -8.18 35.10
CA GLY A 1010 12.52 -7.13 34.55
C GLY A 1010 11.17 -7.00 35.25
N ASP A 1011 10.49 -8.11 35.53
CA ASP A 1011 9.26 -8.12 36.32
C ASP A 1011 9.51 -7.56 37.74
N MET A 1012 10.64 -7.92 38.36
CA MET A 1012 11.05 -7.39 39.66
C MET A 1012 11.34 -5.89 39.62
N THR A 1013 11.90 -5.35 38.53
CA THR A 1013 12.08 -3.89 38.39
C THR A 1013 10.73 -3.15 38.39
N VAL A 1014 9.69 -3.77 37.82
CA VAL A 1014 8.33 -3.19 37.83
C VAL A 1014 7.71 -3.27 39.23
N CYS A 1015 7.90 -4.38 39.96
CA CYS A 1015 7.35 -4.55 41.31
C CYS A 1015 8.11 -3.76 42.39
N PHE A 1016 9.46 -3.78 42.35
CA PHE A 1016 10.36 -3.30 43.40
C PHE A 1016 11.54 -2.53 42.81
N ASN A 1017 11.24 -1.40 42.18
CA ASN A 1017 12.21 -0.60 41.41
C ASN A 1017 13.52 -0.29 42.19
N HIS A 1018 13.40 0.14 43.45
CA HIS A 1018 14.55 0.52 44.29
C HIS A 1018 15.56 -0.61 44.55
N LEU A 1019 15.14 -1.87 44.62
CA LEU A 1019 16.03 -3.02 44.88
C LEU A 1019 16.87 -3.39 43.65
N VAL A 1020 16.27 -3.21 42.46
CA VAL A 1020 16.92 -3.62 41.20
C VAL A 1020 17.77 -2.49 40.62
N ASP A 1021 17.44 -1.23 40.88
CA ASP A 1021 18.16 -0.05 40.39
C ASP A 1021 19.67 -0.12 40.67
N GLU A 1022 20.07 -0.56 41.88
CA GLU A 1022 21.48 -0.71 42.29
C GLU A 1022 22.21 -1.86 41.57
N ASN A 1023 21.46 -2.80 40.99
CA ASN A 1023 21.98 -4.02 40.35
C ASN A 1023 21.71 -4.05 38.83
N THR A 1024 21.29 -2.94 38.23
CA THR A 1024 20.96 -2.85 36.79
C THR A 1024 22.12 -3.22 35.88
N ASP A 1025 23.37 -3.01 36.30
CA ASP A 1025 24.58 -3.39 35.58
C ASP A 1025 24.59 -4.87 35.15
N PHE A 1026 24.08 -5.77 36.00
CA PHE A 1026 24.03 -7.20 35.70
C PHE A 1026 23.11 -7.50 34.51
N LEU A 1027 22.04 -6.73 34.32
CA LEU A 1027 21.17 -6.83 33.14
C LEU A 1027 21.90 -6.37 31.88
N TYR A 1028 22.54 -5.20 31.90
CA TYR A 1028 23.23 -4.67 30.72
C TYR A 1028 24.40 -5.54 30.27
N ARG A 1029 25.11 -6.21 31.19
CA ARG A 1029 26.16 -7.19 30.84
C ARG A 1029 25.65 -8.36 30.00
N ARG A 1030 24.35 -8.71 30.10
CA ARG A 1030 23.75 -9.80 29.30
C ARG A 1030 23.43 -9.42 27.86
N LEU A 1031 23.61 -8.15 27.46
CA LEU A 1031 23.58 -7.77 26.04
C LEU A 1031 24.73 -8.39 25.24
N ASN A 1032 25.83 -8.75 25.91
CA ASN A 1032 27.00 -9.41 25.31
C ASN A 1032 27.06 -10.92 25.69
N ASP A 1033 25.91 -11.58 25.87
CA ASP A 1033 25.88 -13.01 26.20
C ASP A 1033 26.40 -13.88 25.02
N ARG A 1034 26.87 -15.10 25.33
CA ARG A 1034 27.38 -16.04 24.33
C ARG A 1034 26.25 -16.60 23.45
N ASP A 1035 25.04 -16.67 23.99
CA ASP A 1035 23.87 -17.20 23.29
C ASP A 1035 22.98 -16.05 22.76
N PRO A 1036 22.71 -15.97 21.44
CA PRO A 1036 21.88 -14.93 20.85
C PRO A 1036 20.45 -14.87 21.41
N SER A 1037 19.89 -15.99 21.89
CA SER A 1037 18.55 -16.02 22.47
C SER A 1037 18.50 -15.20 23.76
N VAL A 1038 19.53 -15.28 24.60
CA VAL A 1038 19.62 -14.51 25.85
C VAL A 1038 19.78 -13.02 25.54
N THR A 1039 20.65 -12.67 24.58
CA THR A 1039 20.82 -11.28 24.13
C THR A 1039 19.51 -10.69 23.61
N LYS A 1040 18.76 -11.46 22.80
CA LYS A 1040 17.45 -11.04 22.30
C LYS A 1040 16.45 -10.79 23.43
N THR A 1041 16.33 -11.74 24.37
CA THR A 1041 15.45 -11.59 25.54
C THR A 1041 15.83 -10.38 26.37
N CYS A 1042 17.13 -10.19 26.65
CA CYS A 1042 17.65 -9.06 27.40
C CYS A 1042 17.35 -7.73 26.71
N LEU A 1043 17.62 -7.62 25.40
CA LEU A 1043 17.34 -6.42 24.62
C LEU A 1043 15.84 -6.07 24.67
N MET A 1044 14.96 -7.06 24.48
CA MET A 1044 13.50 -6.86 24.58
C MET A 1044 13.07 -6.37 25.97
N THR A 1045 13.57 -7.00 27.03
CA THR A 1045 13.23 -6.62 28.42
C THR A 1045 13.73 -5.20 28.73
N LEU A 1046 14.96 -4.87 28.37
CA LEU A 1046 15.51 -3.51 28.56
C LEU A 1046 14.74 -2.47 27.75
N THR A 1047 14.41 -2.75 26.49
CA THR A 1047 13.54 -1.90 25.67
C THR A 1047 12.22 -1.62 26.37
N PHE A 1048 11.54 -2.65 26.89
CA PHE A 1048 10.28 -2.48 27.62
C PHE A 1048 10.45 -1.61 28.88
N LEU A 1049 11.45 -1.88 29.71
CA LEU A 1049 11.66 -1.17 30.98
C LEU A 1049 12.04 0.30 30.77
N ILE A 1050 12.89 0.59 29.79
CA ILE A 1050 13.31 1.96 29.44
C ILE A 1050 12.12 2.72 28.86
N LEU A 1051 11.36 2.14 27.94
CA LEU A 1051 10.18 2.78 27.37
C LEU A 1051 9.08 2.95 28.42
N ALA A 1052 8.92 2.04 29.38
CA ALA A 1052 7.98 2.20 30.49
C ALA A 1052 8.43 3.22 31.56
N GLY A 1053 9.64 3.77 31.43
CA GLY A 1053 10.21 4.72 32.39
C GLY A 1053 10.60 4.11 33.73
N GLN A 1054 10.71 2.78 33.80
CA GLN A 1054 11.09 2.05 35.01
C GLN A 1054 12.60 2.11 35.26
N ILE A 1055 13.40 2.10 34.19
CA ILE A 1055 14.85 2.29 34.27
C ILE A 1055 15.21 3.64 33.66
N LYS A 1056 15.99 4.44 34.40
CA LYS A 1056 16.52 5.70 33.89
C LYS A 1056 17.66 5.43 32.91
N VAL A 1057 17.65 6.19 31.82
CA VAL A 1057 18.72 6.18 30.81
C VAL A 1057 19.99 6.79 31.43
N ARG A 1058 20.88 5.94 31.97
CA ARG A 1058 22.18 6.35 32.54
C ARG A 1058 23.31 5.59 31.85
N GLY A 1059 24.16 6.28 31.08
CA GLY A 1059 25.49 5.80 30.61
C GLY A 1059 25.59 4.51 29.78
N GLN A 1060 24.58 3.64 29.76
CA GLN A 1060 24.67 2.24 29.34
C GLN A 1060 23.93 1.95 28.02
N LEU A 1061 23.33 2.97 27.40
CA LEU A 1061 22.76 2.86 26.04
C LEU A 1061 23.81 2.46 24.99
N ALA A 1062 25.10 2.66 25.26
CA ALA A 1062 26.16 2.20 24.39
C ALA A 1062 26.11 0.69 24.14
N GLY A 1063 25.74 -0.12 25.14
CA GLY A 1063 25.56 -1.56 24.96
C GLY A 1063 24.44 -1.90 23.97
N MET A 1064 23.33 -1.15 24.02
CA MET A 1064 22.23 -1.29 23.06
C MET A 1064 22.61 -0.76 21.67
N ALA A 1065 23.44 0.28 21.59
CA ALA A 1065 23.95 0.82 20.33
C ALA A 1065 24.87 -0.18 19.61
N LYS A 1066 25.72 -0.93 20.34
CA LYS A 1066 26.53 -2.02 19.75
C LYS A 1066 25.67 -3.09 19.10
N CYS A 1067 24.47 -3.35 19.63
CA CYS A 1067 23.54 -4.33 19.08
C CYS A 1067 23.00 -3.95 17.68
N LEU A 1068 23.13 -2.68 17.24
CA LEU A 1068 22.72 -2.24 15.89
C LEU A 1068 23.48 -2.95 14.76
N GLU A 1069 24.70 -3.40 15.03
CA GLU A 1069 25.59 -4.06 14.08
C GLU A 1069 25.88 -5.52 14.49
N ASN A 1070 24.95 -6.14 15.23
CA ASN A 1070 25.07 -7.53 15.62
C ASN A 1070 25.00 -8.46 14.38
N SER A 1071 25.73 -9.58 14.43
CA SER A 1071 25.67 -10.64 13.41
C SER A 1071 24.27 -11.21 13.16
N ASP A 1072 23.41 -11.27 14.21
CA ASP A 1072 22.01 -11.63 14.05
C ASP A 1072 21.19 -10.39 13.68
N LYS A 1073 20.68 -10.39 12.44
CA LYS A 1073 19.84 -9.32 11.89
C LYS A 1073 18.61 -9.03 12.76
N ARG A 1074 18.02 -10.03 13.45
CA ARG A 1074 16.86 -9.80 14.32
C ARG A 1074 17.21 -8.94 15.53
N ILE A 1075 18.41 -9.11 16.08
CA ILE A 1075 18.89 -8.31 17.22
C ILE A 1075 19.16 -6.87 16.75
N ALA A 1076 19.78 -6.72 15.58
CA ALA A 1076 20.00 -5.42 14.94
C ALA A 1076 18.68 -4.68 14.67
N ASP A 1077 17.66 -5.37 14.16
CA ASP A 1077 16.35 -4.79 13.87
C ASP A 1077 15.61 -4.39 15.16
N LEU A 1078 15.71 -5.19 16.23
CA LEU A 1078 15.17 -4.82 17.56
C LEU A 1078 15.87 -3.59 18.13
N ALA A 1079 17.19 -3.48 17.99
CA ALA A 1079 17.94 -2.30 18.42
C ALA A 1079 17.54 -1.05 17.61
N LYS A 1080 17.35 -1.18 16.28
CA LYS A 1080 16.86 -0.09 15.43
C LYS A 1080 15.45 0.34 15.83
N MET A 1081 14.56 -0.61 16.10
CA MET A 1081 13.20 -0.33 16.59
C MET A 1081 13.25 0.43 17.91
N PHE A 1082 14.06 -0.04 18.87
CA PHE A 1082 14.25 0.62 20.16
C PHE A 1082 14.68 2.08 20.00
N PHE A 1083 15.73 2.37 19.22
CA PHE A 1083 16.17 3.75 19.04
C PHE A 1083 15.14 4.60 18.27
N THR A 1084 14.42 4.02 17.31
CA THR A 1084 13.36 4.74 16.60
C THR A 1084 12.21 5.11 17.54
N GLU A 1085 11.80 4.21 18.43
CA GLU A 1085 10.77 4.48 19.45
C GLU A 1085 11.28 5.44 20.52
N LEU A 1086 12.52 5.29 20.97
CA LEU A 1086 13.14 6.18 21.95
C LEU A 1086 13.27 7.61 21.42
N ALA A 1087 13.52 7.79 20.11
CA ALA A 1087 13.57 9.11 19.47
C ALA A 1087 12.25 9.89 19.61
N THR A 1088 11.12 9.19 19.74
CA THR A 1088 9.81 9.83 19.95
C THR A 1088 9.63 10.40 21.35
N LYS A 1089 10.46 10.01 22.33
CA LYS A 1089 10.36 10.44 23.74
C LYS A 1089 11.40 11.51 24.07
N ASP A 1090 10.93 12.72 24.44
CA ASP A 1090 11.66 13.80 25.12
C ASP A 1090 13.12 14.06 24.66
N ASN A 1091 13.40 13.96 23.35
CA ASN A 1091 14.76 14.07 22.79
C ASN A 1091 15.81 13.17 23.51
N ALA A 1092 15.41 11.99 24.00
CA ALA A 1092 16.24 11.13 24.83
C ALA A 1092 17.58 10.75 24.18
N ILE A 1093 17.60 10.56 22.86
CA ILE A 1093 18.83 10.26 22.10
C ILE A 1093 19.83 11.42 22.17
N TYR A 1094 19.38 12.67 22.04
CA TYR A 1094 20.27 13.84 22.13
C TYR A 1094 20.91 13.95 23.52
N ASN A 1095 20.13 13.73 24.58
CA ASN A 1095 20.63 13.79 25.96
C ASN A 1095 21.62 12.66 26.25
N GLY A 1096 21.38 11.45 25.73
CA GLY A 1096 22.26 10.29 25.91
C GLY A 1096 23.42 10.21 24.90
N PHE A 1097 23.44 11.04 23.86
CA PHE A 1097 24.40 10.90 22.76
C PHE A 1097 25.85 11.00 23.22
N THR A 1098 26.18 11.99 24.05
CA THR A 1098 27.55 12.21 24.52
C THR A 1098 28.08 11.02 25.33
N ASP A 1099 27.20 10.36 26.08
CA ASP A 1099 27.56 9.21 26.89
C ASP A 1099 27.76 7.97 26.01
N ILE A 1100 26.82 7.72 25.07
CA ILE A 1100 26.94 6.65 24.07
C ILE A 1100 28.25 6.80 23.29
N PHE A 1101 28.52 8.01 22.80
CA PHE A 1101 29.71 8.33 22.04
C PHE A 1101 30.99 8.08 22.84
N SER A 1102 31.03 8.48 24.12
CA SER A 1102 32.20 8.28 24.99
C SER A 1102 32.53 6.80 25.16
N VAL A 1103 31.52 5.98 25.44
CA VAL A 1103 31.70 4.54 25.69
C VAL A 1103 32.05 3.80 24.40
N LEU A 1104 31.47 4.19 23.26
CA LEU A 1104 31.78 3.57 21.97
C LEU A 1104 33.18 3.93 21.45
N SER A 1105 33.65 5.16 21.67
CA SER A 1105 34.99 5.59 21.24
C SER A 1105 36.10 5.07 22.16
N ALA A 1106 35.82 4.88 23.45
CA ALA A 1106 36.75 4.25 24.39
C ALA A 1106 36.87 2.72 24.22
N ASP A 1107 35.90 2.08 23.54
CA ASP A 1107 35.87 0.64 23.38
C ASP A 1107 36.75 0.17 22.20
N GLN A 1108 37.76 -0.62 22.54
CA GLN A 1108 38.71 -1.18 21.57
C GLN A 1108 38.12 -2.36 20.77
N GLU A 1109 37.06 -3.01 21.26
CA GLU A 1109 36.43 -4.17 20.58
C GLU A 1109 35.58 -3.76 19.36
N VAL A 1110 35.11 -2.51 19.31
CA VAL A 1110 34.31 -2.01 18.18
C VAL A 1110 35.27 -1.62 17.04
N SER A 1111 35.01 -2.07 15.80
CA SER A 1111 35.79 -1.59 14.64
C SER A 1111 35.43 -0.16 14.26
N GLU A 1112 36.34 0.58 13.64
CA GLU A 1112 36.11 1.96 13.20
C GLU A 1112 34.92 2.06 12.23
N ASP A 1113 34.78 1.09 11.32
CA ASP A 1113 33.65 1.04 10.39
C ASP A 1113 32.31 0.78 11.09
N THR A 1114 32.30 -0.11 12.09
CA THR A 1114 31.12 -0.37 12.92
C THR A 1114 30.71 0.87 13.71
N PHE A 1115 31.68 1.56 14.31
CA PHE A 1115 31.46 2.82 15.02
C PHE A 1115 30.82 3.88 14.12
N ARG A 1116 31.41 4.10 12.94
CA ARG A 1116 30.92 5.09 11.95
C ARG A 1116 29.47 4.81 11.54
N ARG A 1117 29.10 3.54 11.31
CA ARG A 1117 27.72 3.15 10.97
C ARG A 1117 26.74 3.41 12.12
N ILE A 1118 27.10 3.05 13.36
CA ILE A 1118 26.28 3.29 14.55
C ILE A 1118 26.05 4.79 14.75
N VAL A 1119 27.12 5.59 14.71
CA VAL A 1119 27.03 7.05 14.89
C VAL A 1119 26.21 7.69 13.78
N LYS A 1120 26.42 7.28 12.52
CA LYS A 1120 25.63 7.77 11.39
C LYS A 1120 24.13 7.49 11.58
N PHE A 1121 23.76 6.31 12.07
CA PHE A 1121 22.37 5.98 12.37
C PHE A 1121 21.80 6.86 13.49
N LEU A 1122 22.50 7.00 14.61
CA LEU A 1122 22.03 7.81 15.75
C LEU A 1122 21.88 9.30 15.39
N MET A 1123 22.77 9.84 14.56
CA MET A 1123 22.71 11.23 14.10
C MET A 1123 21.46 11.53 13.25
N THR A 1124 20.86 10.53 12.58
CA THR A 1124 19.63 10.74 11.80
C THR A 1124 18.44 11.18 12.64
N PHE A 1125 18.46 10.93 13.95
CA PHE A 1125 17.40 11.34 14.89
C PHE A 1125 17.59 12.76 15.45
N ILE A 1126 18.71 13.44 15.14
CA ILE A 1126 19.00 14.80 15.61
C ILE A 1126 18.58 15.81 14.52
N GLU A 1127 17.27 15.96 14.34
CA GLU A 1127 16.71 16.82 13.27
C GLU A 1127 16.72 18.32 13.63
N LYS A 1128 16.69 18.66 14.91
CA LYS A 1128 16.61 20.06 15.37
C LYS A 1128 17.97 20.74 15.30
N GLU A 1129 18.09 21.79 14.48
CA GLU A 1129 19.31 22.57 14.26
C GLU A 1129 19.94 23.11 15.56
N LYS A 1130 19.11 23.51 16.54
CA LYS A 1130 19.58 23.94 17.87
C LYS A 1130 20.32 22.84 18.62
N HIS A 1131 19.82 21.61 18.57
CA HIS A 1131 20.44 20.46 19.23
C HIS A 1131 21.72 20.04 18.50
N ALA A 1132 21.72 20.07 17.17
CA ALA A 1132 22.91 19.82 16.36
C ALA A 1132 24.04 20.81 16.70
N LYS A 1133 23.73 22.11 16.83
CA LYS A 1133 24.73 23.13 17.21
C LYS A 1133 25.29 22.92 18.62
N GLN A 1134 24.42 22.70 19.61
CA GLN A 1134 24.85 22.45 20.99
C GLN A 1134 25.66 21.16 21.12
N LEU A 1135 25.34 20.13 20.35
CA LEU A 1135 26.10 18.89 20.33
C LEU A 1135 27.48 19.09 19.70
N ALA A 1136 27.55 19.85 18.60
CA ALA A 1136 28.82 20.19 17.95
C ALA A 1136 29.74 20.93 18.93
N ASP A 1137 29.24 21.94 19.66
CA ASP A 1137 30.02 22.67 20.66
C ASP A 1137 30.55 21.74 21.78
N LYS A 1138 29.75 20.75 22.22
CA LYS A 1138 30.15 19.75 23.22
C LYS A 1138 31.18 18.72 22.70
N LEU A 1139 31.14 18.39 21.41
CA LEU A 1139 32.09 17.46 20.79
C LEU A 1139 33.42 18.16 20.49
N VAL A 1140 33.40 19.42 20.06
CA VAL A 1140 34.61 20.22 19.81
C VAL A 1140 35.43 20.43 21.07
N SER A 1141 34.79 20.68 22.21
CA SER A 1141 35.51 20.82 23.48
C SER A 1141 36.28 19.55 23.91
N ARG A 1142 35.99 18.39 23.30
CA ARG A 1142 36.69 17.13 23.53
C ARG A 1142 37.91 16.93 22.64
N LEU A 1143 37.99 17.56 21.47
CA LEU A 1143 39.14 17.41 20.54
C LEU A 1143 40.51 17.67 21.22
N PRO A 1144 40.68 18.69 22.09
CA PRO A 1144 41.95 18.94 22.77
C PRO A 1144 42.31 17.89 23.84
N HIS A 1145 41.34 17.09 24.30
CA HIS A 1145 41.47 16.15 25.41
C HIS A 1145 41.48 14.68 24.94
N CYS A 1146 41.72 14.43 23.65
CA CYS A 1146 41.75 13.09 23.07
C CYS A 1146 43.15 12.47 23.19
N ASP A 1147 43.28 11.42 23.99
CA ASP A 1147 44.57 10.73 24.23
C ASP A 1147 45.03 9.82 23.08
N SER A 1148 44.15 9.54 22.11
CA SER A 1148 44.47 8.70 20.94
C SER A 1148 44.02 9.33 19.62
N GLU A 1149 44.78 9.06 18.56
CA GLU A 1149 44.44 9.48 17.19
C GLU A 1149 43.08 8.91 16.75
N ARG A 1150 42.77 7.69 17.19
CA ARG A 1150 41.46 7.05 16.96
C ARG A 1150 40.30 7.83 17.59
N ALA A 1151 40.41 8.20 18.86
CA ALA A 1151 39.38 8.99 19.53
C ALA A 1151 39.21 10.38 18.89
N TRP A 1152 40.30 10.98 18.40
CA TRP A 1152 40.24 12.24 17.66
C TRP A 1152 39.52 12.08 16.31
N ASN A 1153 39.84 11.01 15.55
CA ASN A 1153 39.18 10.69 14.28
C ASN A 1153 37.69 10.39 14.45
N ASP A 1154 37.30 9.71 15.53
CA ASP A 1154 35.91 9.43 15.88
C ASP A 1154 35.11 10.73 16.14
N VAL A 1155 35.71 11.68 16.88
CA VAL A 1155 35.09 12.99 17.17
C VAL A 1155 35.00 13.83 15.91
N ALA A 1156 36.05 13.87 15.08
CA ALA A 1156 36.06 14.57 13.80
C ALA A 1156 35.00 14.01 12.84
N TYR A 1157 34.85 12.68 12.78
CA TYR A 1157 33.81 12.02 12.00
C TYR A 1157 32.40 12.41 12.46
N ALA A 1158 32.12 12.35 13.77
CA ALA A 1158 30.83 12.74 14.31
C ALA A 1158 30.49 14.21 14.04
N LEU A 1159 31.48 15.11 14.12
CA LEU A 1159 31.32 16.52 13.75
C LEU A 1159 30.98 16.69 12.27
N SER A 1160 31.63 15.96 11.36
CA SER A 1160 31.37 16.03 9.92
C SER A 1160 29.94 15.65 9.51
N LEU A 1161 29.24 14.87 10.35
CA LEU A 1161 27.86 14.43 10.09
C LEU A 1161 26.80 15.45 10.55
N LEU A 1162 27.16 16.41 11.41
CA LEU A 1162 26.23 17.41 11.90
C LEU A 1162 26.12 18.57 10.88
N PRO A 1163 24.90 19.04 10.56
CA PRO A 1163 24.71 20.21 9.71
C PRO A 1163 25.09 21.49 10.51
N HIS A 1164 26.39 21.75 10.67
CA HIS A 1164 26.90 22.91 11.36
C HIS A 1164 27.64 23.82 10.37
N LYS A 1165 27.20 25.08 10.27
CA LYS A 1165 27.84 26.13 9.44
C LYS A 1165 28.85 26.94 10.28
N ASN A 1166 29.69 26.28 11.07
CA ASN A 1166 30.62 26.98 11.96
C ASN A 1166 32.06 26.85 11.43
N GLU A 1167 32.60 27.93 10.86
CA GLU A 1167 33.92 27.95 10.20
C GLU A 1167 35.06 27.63 11.17
N ASP A 1168 34.92 27.98 12.45
CA ASP A 1168 35.94 27.72 13.47
C ASP A 1168 36.11 26.23 13.76
N ILE A 1169 35.01 25.46 13.75
CA ILE A 1169 35.03 24.00 13.93
C ILE A 1169 35.70 23.33 12.74
N GLN A 1170 35.43 23.81 11.52
CA GLN A 1170 36.07 23.31 10.30
C GLN A 1170 37.58 23.60 10.29
N LYS A 1171 38.02 24.75 10.80
CA LYS A 1171 39.44 25.06 10.98
C LYS A 1171 40.10 24.10 11.98
N THR A 1172 39.48 23.84 13.13
CA THR A 1172 40.03 22.91 14.13
C THR A 1172 40.15 21.47 13.59
N ILE A 1173 39.21 21.03 12.75
CA ILE A 1173 39.30 19.72 12.06
C ILE A 1173 40.42 19.75 11.01
N ALA A 1174 40.59 20.85 10.27
CA ALA A 1174 41.64 20.99 9.27
C ALA A 1174 43.06 21.06 9.86
N GLU A 1175 43.21 21.48 11.12
CA GLU A 1175 44.50 21.51 11.84
C GLU A 1175 45.06 20.12 12.21
N GLY A 1176 44.22 19.06 12.16
CA GLY A 1176 44.63 17.68 12.40
C GLY A 1176 44.91 17.33 13.88
N TYR A 1177 45.16 16.04 14.15
CA TYR A 1177 45.50 15.56 15.49
C TYR A 1177 46.92 15.99 15.89
N LYS A 1178 47.05 16.62 17.07
CA LYS A 1178 48.34 16.98 17.68
C LYS A 1178 48.52 16.11 18.93
N PHE A 1179 49.46 15.15 18.88
CA PHE A 1179 49.76 14.26 20.00
C PHE A 1179 50.34 15.09 21.17
N ALA A 1180 49.63 15.15 22.30
CA ALA A 1180 50.19 15.71 23.53
C ALA A 1180 51.14 14.68 24.16
N GLY A 1181 52.31 14.52 23.54
CA GLY A 1181 53.43 13.85 24.19
C GLY A 1181 53.91 14.73 25.34
N VAL A 1182 53.87 14.16 26.54
CA VAL A 1182 54.50 14.62 27.79
C VAL A 1182 55.71 15.52 27.50
N GLU A 1183 55.57 16.82 27.78
CA GLU A 1183 56.73 17.67 28.05
C GLU A 1183 57.40 17.13 29.34
N ALA A 1184 58.72 16.97 29.27
CA ALA A 1184 59.59 16.42 30.30
C ALA A 1184 59.51 17.13 31.66
#